data_AF-A0A252CUC9-F1
#
_entry.id   AF-A0A252CUC9-F1
#
_cell.length_a   1.000
_cell.length_b   1.000
_cell.length_c   1.000
_cell.angle_alpha   90.00
_cell.angle_beta   90.00
_cell.angle_gamma   90.00
#
_symmetry.space_group_name_H-M   'P 1'
#
loop_
_entity.id
_entity.type
_entity.pdbx_description
1 polymer ?
#
loop_
_entity_poly.entity_id
_entity_poly.type
_entity_poly.pdbx_seq_one_letter_code
_entity_poly.pdbx_strand_id
1 'polypeptide(L)'
;MLQEKSTDAVRINARKTDVFDIFHFKHYMGPNPYLEVGALVFDFVLTEYRKPLPIEDYVSIISDRYPNLGNQEYESYAHLFAQTLSEVGKLEMGLHLTRWSVNPNPDDVRIAIQSLHERTTRGVVYFVWDWFEAINRDADFLFEDELVRLQNRFRQSVYGGPTVYALLNKAYEKGIPTFYLWEEGLMQYGYGKKHIRGVATTFDCDSHIDSDFTTRKDDCKAFLKTLGFPVPEGDIVTTEKEALAVAREIGYPVAVKPVVGHKGIGVTAEVQDSEELESAYSRALAAIPDEQPTRIIVEKSISGADFRLLCVNGKFVAATERRPASVVGDGYSTIDELIRLENRKAARLDTPTSPMSKIQRDEAMELYLKEQRLTLDSVIEKDRTVYLRKVANLSAGGISINATHTVHHDNIILAQDIAQHFRLTCLGIDVITKSLAESWKSGNFAILEINAAPGVLMHLNPAVGDSVDVPSHILGTFFESGPEARIPIITFNKIPLQELQETIDHILLQHPEWTVGAVCRDAVFVNRSKKILSKDYNSNVQSLLRNPKLDLLIVEYEDDILEKDGMFYQGSNMVVLDNPTETEMMLVRDILDGSTVVIKKGSNVSISRKGLIEDYTLGEDEPFTRVYLKEVGTIL
;
A
#
# COMPACT_ATOMS: atom_id res chain seq x y z
N MET A 1 -8.19 -18.92 4.98
CA MET A 1 -7.98 -18.49 6.38
C MET A 1 -9.28 -17.85 6.81
N LEU A 2 -10.01 -18.45 7.76
CA LEU A 2 -11.35 -18.02 8.15
C LEU A 2 -11.30 -16.57 8.69
N GLN A 3 -12.17 -15.70 8.17
CA GLN A 3 -12.50 -14.43 8.82
C GLN A 3 -12.97 -14.74 10.24
N GLU A 4 -12.14 -14.46 11.24
CA GLU A 4 -12.61 -14.39 12.62
C GLU A 4 -13.44 -13.11 12.78
N LYS A 5 -14.72 -13.17 12.37
CA LYS A 5 -15.73 -12.22 12.86
C LYS A 5 -15.93 -12.52 14.34
N SER A 6 -15.26 -11.76 15.21
CA SER A 6 -15.54 -11.74 16.65
C SER A 6 -16.88 -11.02 16.86
N THR A 7 -17.96 -11.78 16.99
CA THR A 7 -19.29 -11.29 17.38
C THR A 7 -19.55 -11.54 18.87
N ASP A 8 -18.61 -11.14 19.73
CA ASP A 8 -18.80 -11.25 21.18
C ASP A 8 -19.23 -9.91 21.78
N ALA A 9 -20.50 -9.87 22.22
CA ALA A 9 -21.01 -8.89 23.19
C ALA A 9 -20.40 -9.21 24.56
N VAL A 10 -19.14 -8.86 24.74
CA VAL A 10 -18.45 -8.93 26.03
C VAL A 10 -18.00 -7.52 26.33
N ARG A 11 -18.52 -6.91 27.42
CA ARG A 11 -17.84 -5.77 28.04
C ARG A 11 -16.42 -6.23 28.30
N ILE A 12 -15.44 -5.59 27.67
CA ILE A 12 -14.05 -6.03 27.78
C ILE A 12 -13.56 -5.47 29.10
N ASN A 13 -13.95 -6.17 30.18
CA ASN A 13 -13.60 -5.94 31.58
C ASN A 13 -12.95 -4.58 31.82
N ALA A 14 -13.73 -3.51 31.91
CA ALA A 14 -13.33 -2.41 32.76
C ALA A 14 -12.93 -3.05 34.10
N ARG A 15 -11.66 -2.95 34.45
CA ARG A 15 -11.22 -3.27 35.79
C ARG A 15 -12.10 -2.40 36.68
N LYS A 16 -12.52 -2.89 37.86
CA LYS A 16 -13.35 -2.09 38.81
C LYS A 16 -12.70 -0.77 39.27
N THR A 17 -11.53 -0.46 38.75
CA THR A 17 -10.67 0.70 39.01
C THR A 17 -10.59 1.66 37.83
N ASP A 18 -11.09 1.30 36.64
CA ASP A 18 -10.98 2.10 35.42
C ASP A 18 -12.03 3.22 35.44
N VAL A 19 -11.67 4.40 34.93
CA VAL A 19 -12.55 5.57 34.80
C VAL A 19 -13.41 5.49 33.54
N PHE A 20 -12.84 4.92 32.47
CA PHE A 20 -13.49 4.77 31.18
C PHE A 20 -13.71 3.29 30.87
N ASP A 21 -14.81 2.96 30.18
CA ASP A 21 -15.08 1.62 29.65
C ASP A 21 -15.37 1.72 28.15
N ILE A 22 -14.97 0.67 27.42
CA ILE A 22 -15.08 0.55 25.96
C ILE A 22 -15.66 -0.83 25.61
N PHE A 23 -16.73 -0.84 24.82
CA PHE A 23 -17.46 -2.07 24.51
C PHE A 23 -18.17 -1.99 23.16
N HIS A 24 -18.83 -3.09 22.76
CA HIS A 24 -19.52 -3.22 21.47
C HIS A 24 -18.67 -2.86 20.24
N PHE A 25 -17.44 -3.40 20.19
CA PHE A 25 -16.56 -3.23 19.03
C PHE A 25 -17.16 -3.81 17.76
N LYS A 26 -17.04 -3.04 16.68
CA LYS A 26 -17.54 -3.42 15.36
C LYS A 26 -16.71 -2.81 14.25
N HIS A 27 -16.31 -3.64 13.29
CA HIS A 27 -15.53 -3.19 12.15
C HIS A 27 -16.36 -3.17 10.87
N TYR A 28 -16.39 -2.02 10.22
CA TYR A 28 -17.01 -1.79 8.92
C TYR A 28 -15.94 -1.69 7.85
N MET A 29 -16.13 -2.38 6.72
CA MET A 29 -15.17 -2.39 5.61
C MET A 29 -15.27 -1.13 4.73
N GLY A 30 -16.44 -0.49 4.67
CA GLY A 30 -16.72 0.69 3.87
C GLY A 30 -17.62 1.68 4.61
N PRO A 31 -18.34 2.56 3.88
CA PRO A 31 -19.26 3.52 4.47
C PRO A 31 -20.24 2.86 5.44
N ASN A 32 -20.51 3.52 6.55
CA ASN A 32 -21.35 3.01 7.63
C ASN A 32 -22.13 4.18 8.25
N PRO A 33 -23.10 3.93 9.15
CA PRO A 33 -23.95 4.99 9.70
C PRO A 33 -23.19 6.14 10.38
N TYR A 34 -21.95 5.89 10.81
CA TYR A 34 -21.15 6.84 11.59
C TYR A 34 -20.04 7.52 10.77
N LEU A 35 -19.59 6.92 9.67
CA LEU A 35 -18.49 7.41 8.82
C LEU A 35 -18.65 6.97 7.36
N GLU A 36 -18.28 7.87 6.42
CA GLU A 36 -18.26 7.64 4.96
C GLU A 36 -17.14 6.66 4.48
N VAL A 37 -16.47 5.97 5.41
CA VAL A 37 -15.27 5.13 5.17
C VAL A 37 -15.30 3.92 6.09
N GLY A 38 -14.50 2.90 5.75
CA GLY A 38 -14.24 1.78 6.66
C GLY A 38 -13.76 2.28 8.03
N ALA A 39 -14.33 1.73 9.09
CA ALA A 39 -14.19 2.25 10.44
C ALA A 39 -14.26 1.14 11.50
N LEU A 40 -13.57 1.36 12.62
CA LEU A 40 -13.82 0.65 13.86
C LEU A 40 -14.72 1.52 14.73
N VAL A 41 -15.86 0.97 15.13
CA VAL A 41 -16.89 1.62 15.94
C VAL A 41 -17.01 0.90 17.27
N PHE A 42 -17.15 1.65 18.35
CA PHE A 42 -17.32 1.12 19.70
C PHE A 42 -18.02 2.17 20.59
N ASP A 43 -18.59 1.71 21.69
CA ASP A 43 -19.22 2.56 22.68
C ASP A 43 -18.21 2.90 23.78
N PHE A 44 -18.24 4.15 24.27
CA PHE A 44 -17.35 4.73 25.27
C PHE A 44 -18.18 5.34 26.39
N VAL A 45 -17.86 5.02 27.65
CA VAL A 45 -18.62 5.52 28.82
C VAL A 45 -17.69 5.82 30.00
N LEU A 46 -18.13 6.73 30.88
CA LEU A 46 -17.52 6.92 32.20
C LEU A 46 -18.13 5.94 33.20
N THR A 47 -17.30 5.20 33.94
CA THR A 47 -17.72 4.02 34.72
C THR A 47 -18.28 4.31 36.12
N GLU A 48 -18.34 5.59 36.51
CA GLU A 48 -18.69 6.08 37.86
C GLU A 48 -17.84 5.54 39.03
N TYR A 49 -17.00 4.51 38.83
CA TYR A 49 -16.17 3.90 39.87
C TYR A 49 -15.09 4.83 40.42
N ARG A 50 -14.60 5.75 39.58
CA ARG A 50 -13.58 6.74 39.93
C ARG A 50 -13.82 8.03 39.16
N LYS A 51 -13.54 9.16 39.81
CA LYS A 51 -13.66 10.48 39.17
C LYS A 51 -12.52 10.67 38.16
N PRO A 52 -12.79 11.10 36.91
CA PRO A 52 -11.76 11.49 35.96
C PRO A 52 -11.02 12.74 36.42
N LEU A 53 -9.77 12.90 35.98
CA LEU A 53 -9.11 14.21 35.98
C LEU A 53 -9.86 15.21 35.08
N PRO A 54 -9.74 16.52 35.32
CA PRO A 54 -10.14 17.54 34.35
C PRO A 54 -9.58 17.27 32.95
N ILE A 55 -10.34 17.60 31.90
CA ILE A 55 -9.94 17.37 30.49
C ILE A 55 -8.59 18.05 30.19
N GLU A 56 -8.38 19.24 30.76
CA GLU A 56 -7.19 20.06 30.56
C GLU A 56 -5.91 19.36 31.03
N ASP A 57 -6.01 18.54 32.09
CA ASP A 57 -4.88 17.78 32.62
C ASP A 57 -4.48 16.63 31.66
N TYR A 58 -5.48 15.96 31.06
CA TYR A 58 -5.21 14.98 29.99
C TYR A 58 -4.59 15.67 28.77
N VAL A 59 -5.15 16.80 28.33
CA VAL A 59 -4.65 17.55 27.18
C VAL A 59 -3.20 17.96 27.40
N SER A 60 -2.84 18.46 28.58
CA SER A 60 -1.47 18.85 28.91
C SER A 60 -0.49 17.70 28.65
N ILE A 61 -0.76 16.50 29.18
CA ILE A 61 0.14 15.34 29.05
C ILE A 61 0.16 14.80 27.62
N ILE A 62 -0.99 14.74 26.95
CA ILE A 62 -1.07 14.24 25.57
C ILE A 62 -0.34 15.19 24.61
N SER A 63 -0.44 16.50 24.85
CA SER A 63 0.13 17.54 24.00
C SER A 63 1.66 17.58 24.01
N ASP A 64 2.32 17.05 25.05
CA ASP A 64 3.78 16.89 25.07
C ASP A 64 4.29 16.06 23.89
N ARG A 65 3.48 15.09 23.44
CA ARG A 65 3.78 14.25 22.27
C ARG A 65 3.04 14.67 21.00
N TYR A 66 1.79 15.12 21.15
CA TYR A 66 0.95 15.56 20.03
C TYR A 66 0.57 17.02 20.19
N PRO A 67 1.48 17.99 19.89
CA PRO A 67 1.27 19.41 20.17
C PRO A 67 0.02 20.00 19.50
N ASN A 68 -0.43 19.44 18.39
CA ASN A 68 -1.64 19.86 17.69
C ASN A 68 -2.93 19.65 18.50
N LEU A 69 -2.93 18.73 19.47
CA LEU A 69 -4.06 18.49 20.38
C LEU A 69 -4.10 19.50 21.53
N GLY A 70 -2.97 20.11 21.89
CA GLY A 70 -2.91 21.14 22.94
C GLY A 70 -3.53 22.50 22.55
N ASN A 71 -3.76 22.73 21.25
CA ASN A 71 -4.25 24.01 20.72
C ASN A 71 -5.78 24.04 20.53
N GLN A 72 -6.51 23.08 21.10
CA GLN A 72 -7.95 22.90 20.88
C GLN A 72 -8.69 22.75 22.21
N GLU A 73 -9.95 23.15 22.24
CA GLU A 73 -10.88 22.87 23.34
C GLU A 73 -11.73 21.64 23.00
N TYR A 74 -12.07 20.85 24.02
CA TYR A 74 -12.77 19.58 23.86
C TYR A 74 -14.11 19.61 24.60
N GLU A 75 -15.21 19.34 23.88
CA GLU A 75 -16.56 19.34 24.45
C GLU A 75 -16.80 18.19 25.44
N SER A 76 -16.06 17.08 25.31
CA SER A 76 -16.18 15.92 26.20
C SER A 76 -14.93 15.04 26.17
N TYR A 77 -14.80 14.14 27.15
CA TYR A 77 -13.76 13.12 27.16
C TYR A 77 -13.79 12.24 25.91
N ALA A 78 -14.98 11.96 25.35
CA ALA A 78 -15.12 11.18 24.12
C ALA A 78 -14.50 11.90 22.91
N HIS A 79 -14.61 13.23 22.82
CA HIS A 79 -13.96 14.02 21.77
C HIS A 79 -12.44 14.00 21.90
N LEU A 80 -11.92 14.20 23.12
CA LEU A 80 -10.48 14.10 23.37
C LEU A 80 -9.96 12.70 23.05
N PHE A 81 -10.69 11.66 23.46
CA PHE A 81 -10.36 10.26 23.20
C PHE A 81 -10.33 9.97 21.71
N ALA A 82 -11.38 10.36 20.96
CA ALA A 82 -11.47 10.14 19.52
C ALA A 82 -10.36 10.86 18.73
N GLN A 83 -10.04 12.11 19.08
CA GLN A 83 -8.93 12.82 18.44
C GLN A 83 -7.58 12.20 18.78
N THR A 84 -7.37 11.80 20.04
CA THR A 84 -6.13 11.10 20.44
C THR A 84 -5.99 9.77 19.69
N LEU A 85 -7.08 9.01 19.53
CA LEU A 85 -7.09 7.81 18.70
C LEU A 85 -6.74 8.10 17.25
N SER A 86 -7.27 9.17 16.67
CA SER A 86 -6.96 9.55 15.30
C SER A 86 -5.48 9.90 15.12
N GLU A 87 -4.83 10.56 16.09
CA GLU A 87 -3.39 10.87 16.02
C GLU A 87 -2.51 9.64 16.27
N VAL A 88 -2.77 8.90 17.35
CA VAL A 88 -2.04 7.65 17.65
C VAL A 88 -2.26 6.61 16.55
N GLY A 89 -3.44 6.57 15.93
CA GLY A 89 -3.79 5.68 14.83
C GLY A 89 -2.97 5.89 13.56
N LYS A 90 -2.29 7.05 13.43
CA LYS A 90 -1.29 7.27 12.37
C LYS A 90 0.02 6.53 12.64
N LEU A 91 0.19 6.00 13.86
CA LEU A 91 1.29 5.16 14.35
C LEU A 91 2.68 5.78 14.18
N GLU A 92 2.78 7.10 14.03
CA GLU A 92 4.00 7.78 13.60
C GLU A 92 4.58 7.19 12.27
N MET A 93 3.70 6.60 11.46
CA MET A 93 4.02 5.95 10.18
C MET A 93 3.51 6.76 8.98
N GLY A 94 2.95 7.95 9.21
CA GLY A 94 2.39 8.80 8.16
C GLY A 94 1.12 8.22 7.53
N LEU A 95 0.29 7.50 8.32
CA LEU A 95 -0.91 6.89 7.77
C LEU A 95 -2.03 7.94 7.53
N HIS A 96 -2.77 7.84 6.41
CA HIS A 96 -3.91 8.70 6.04
C HIS A 96 -5.22 8.41 6.81
N LEU A 97 -5.11 8.04 8.09
CA LEU A 97 -6.25 7.70 8.94
C LEU A 97 -6.64 8.93 9.77
N THR A 98 -7.52 9.78 9.24
CA THR A 98 -7.84 11.09 9.83
C THR A 98 -9.31 11.28 10.14
N ARG A 99 -10.20 10.40 9.66
CA ARG A 99 -11.65 10.54 9.87
C ARG A 99 -12.07 9.88 11.17
N TRP A 100 -12.90 10.59 11.92
CA TRP A 100 -13.52 10.10 13.14
C TRP A 100 -14.87 10.81 13.37
N SER A 101 -15.73 10.21 14.17
CA SER A 101 -16.98 10.83 14.62
C SER A 101 -17.33 10.40 16.04
N VAL A 102 -18.07 11.27 16.73
CA VAL A 102 -18.55 11.08 18.11
C VAL A 102 -20.06 11.30 18.09
N ASN A 103 -20.82 10.27 18.49
CA ASN A 103 -22.27 10.26 18.43
C ASN A 103 -22.81 9.94 19.84
N PRO A 104 -23.33 10.94 20.58
CA PRO A 104 -23.82 10.72 21.94
C PRO A 104 -25.14 9.93 21.97
N ASN A 105 -25.22 8.95 22.86
CA ASN A 105 -26.44 8.23 23.23
C ASN A 105 -26.84 8.59 24.68
N PRO A 106 -28.02 8.18 25.17
CA PRO A 106 -28.45 8.49 26.54
C PRO A 106 -27.51 8.01 27.65
N ASP A 107 -26.92 6.82 27.49
CA ASP A 107 -26.13 6.15 28.53
C ASP A 107 -24.63 6.04 28.18
N ASP A 108 -24.25 6.24 26.91
CA ASP A 108 -22.89 6.10 26.41
C ASP A 108 -22.64 7.02 25.21
N VAL A 109 -21.40 7.00 24.68
CA VAL A 109 -21.04 7.74 23.48
C VAL A 109 -20.45 6.78 22.46
N ARG A 110 -21.02 6.75 21.26
CA ARG A 110 -20.51 5.94 20.16
C ARG A 110 -19.40 6.67 19.42
N ILE A 111 -18.23 6.07 19.37
CA ILE A 111 -17.05 6.59 18.68
C ILE A 111 -16.80 5.74 17.44
N ALA A 112 -16.57 6.38 16.29
CA ALA A 112 -16.13 5.74 15.06
C ALA A 112 -14.79 6.32 14.63
N ILE A 113 -13.80 5.47 14.35
CA ILE A 113 -12.47 5.86 13.85
C ILE A 113 -12.20 5.15 12.53
N GLN A 114 -11.71 5.89 11.53
CA GLN A 114 -11.29 5.31 10.25
C GLN A 114 -10.31 4.16 10.46
N SER A 115 -10.57 3.04 9.80
CA SER A 115 -9.83 1.79 9.99
C SER A 115 -9.50 1.16 8.64
N LEU A 116 -8.21 0.92 8.41
CA LEU A 116 -7.74 0.11 7.29
C LEU A 116 -7.54 -1.37 7.69
N HIS A 117 -7.12 -1.61 8.95
CA HIS A 117 -6.85 -2.94 9.47
C HIS A 117 -7.38 -3.08 10.90
N GLU A 118 -8.50 -3.79 11.05
CA GLU A 118 -9.22 -3.96 12.32
C GLU A 118 -8.30 -4.30 13.50
N ARG A 119 -7.44 -5.32 13.36
CA ARG A 119 -6.60 -5.78 14.47
C ARG A 119 -5.58 -4.73 14.93
N THR A 120 -5.15 -3.84 14.03
CA THR A 120 -4.28 -2.71 14.37
C THR A 120 -5.09 -1.61 15.04
N THR A 121 -6.19 -1.17 14.43
CA THR A 121 -7.04 -0.10 14.97
C THR A 121 -7.57 -0.46 16.35
N ARG A 122 -7.99 -1.71 16.56
CA ARG A 122 -8.43 -2.19 17.88
C ARG A 122 -7.31 -2.19 18.91
N GLY A 123 -6.08 -2.50 18.49
CA GLY A 123 -4.90 -2.36 19.32
C GLY A 123 -4.64 -0.89 19.72
N VAL A 124 -4.82 0.04 18.79
CA VAL A 124 -4.74 1.49 19.07
C VAL A 124 -5.80 1.92 20.08
N VAL A 125 -7.03 1.40 19.98
CA VAL A 125 -8.09 1.72 20.94
C VAL A 125 -7.73 1.31 22.36
N TYR A 126 -7.27 0.08 22.56
CA TYR A 126 -6.82 -0.36 23.88
C TYR A 126 -5.60 0.41 24.37
N PHE A 127 -4.65 0.71 23.48
CA PHE A 127 -3.48 1.49 23.83
C PHE A 127 -3.83 2.87 24.37
N VAL A 128 -4.71 3.61 23.69
CA VAL A 128 -5.13 4.95 24.15
C VAL A 128 -5.98 4.85 25.41
N TRP A 129 -6.82 3.82 25.53
CA TRP A 129 -7.57 3.54 26.76
C TRP A 129 -6.64 3.32 27.96
N ASP A 130 -5.67 2.41 27.84
CA ASP A 130 -4.68 2.15 28.89
C ASP A 130 -3.85 3.41 29.20
N TRP A 131 -3.54 4.23 28.19
CA TRP A 131 -2.82 5.49 28.39
C TRP A 131 -3.64 6.53 29.17
N PHE A 132 -4.93 6.67 28.86
CA PHE A 132 -5.84 7.55 29.62
C PHE A 132 -5.99 7.07 31.07
N GLU A 133 -6.08 5.76 31.29
CA GLU A 133 -6.12 5.19 32.64
C GLU A 133 -4.81 5.40 33.41
N ALA A 134 -3.66 5.33 32.73
CA ALA A 134 -2.36 5.62 33.32
C ALA A 134 -2.23 7.09 33.70
N ILE A 135 -2.65 8.02 32.84
CA ILE A 135 -2.71 9.46 33.13
C ILE A 135 -3.56 9.72 34.37
N ASN A 136 -4.76 9.13 34.44
CA ASN A 136 -5.65 9.33 35.58
C ASN A 136 -5.08 8.79 36.91
N ARG A 137 -4.16 7.83 36.83
CA ARG A 137 -3.51 7.19 37.99
C ARG A 137 -2.17 7.80 38.34
N ASP A 138 -1.68 8.73 37.54
CA ASP A 138 -0.29 9.22 37.60
C ASP A 138 0.69 8.04 37.61
N ALA A 139 0.48 7.11 36.67
CA ALA A 139 1.26 5.87 36.54
C ALA A 139 2.15 5.89 35.29
N ASP A 140 3.32 5.25 35.39
CA ASP A 140 4.21 5.06 34.25
C ASP A 140 3.51 4.27 33.13
N PHE A 141 3.68 4.75 31.89
CA PHE A 141 3.16 4.10 30.69
C PHE A 141 4.30 3.86 29.69
N LEU A 142 4.53 2.60 29.31
CA LEU A 142 5.59 2.19 28.37
C LEU A 142 5.20 2.54 26.92
N PHE A 143 5.01 3.82 26.65
CA PHE A 143 4.45 4.32 25.39
C PHE A 143 5.23 3.82 24.16
N GLU A 144 6.56 3.95 24.18
CA GLU A 144 7.41 3.60 23.04
C GLU A 144 7.33 2.11 22.68
N ASP A 145 7.41 1.24 23.69
CA ASP A 145 7.42 -0.21 23.49
C ASP A 145 6.08 -0.70 22.94
N GLU A 146 4.99 -0.16 23.47
CA GLU A 146 3.65 -0.46 23.00
C GLU A 146 3.37 0.11 21.60
N LEU A 147 3.82 1.34 21.31
CA LEU A 147 3.71 1.91 19.96
C LEU A 147 4.45 1.05 18.94
N VAL A 148 5.68 0.61 19.25
CA VAL A 148 6.45 -0.31 18.39
C VAL A 148 5.71 -1.63 18.16
N ARG A 149 5.01 -2.17 19.17
CA ARG A 149 4.15 -3.36 18.98
C ARG A 149 3.02 -3.11 17.98
N LEU A 150 2.36 -1.95 18.05
CA LEU A 150 1.29 -1.57 17.13
C LEU A 150 1.81 -1.36 15.71
N GLN A 151 2.95 -0.67 15.55
CA GLN A 151 3.58 -0.50 14.25
C GLN A 151 3.96 -1.85 13.62
N ASN A 152 4.55 -2.77 14.39
CA ASN A 152 4.89 -4.12 13.92
C ASN A 152 3.65 -4.87 13.44
N ARG A 153 2.53 -4.76 14.18
CA ARG A 153 1.26 -5.36 13.79
C ARG A 153 0.76 -4.82 12.45
N PHE A 154 0.86 -3.51 12.22
CA PHE A 154 0.49 -2.92 10.93
C PHE A 154 1.43 -3.38 9.80
N ARG A 155 2.75 -3.40 10.02
CA ARG A 155 3.73 -3.87 9.03
C ARG A 155 3.48 -5.30 8.56
N GLN A 156 3.08 -6.17 9.48
CA GLN A 156 2.75 -7.58 9.20
C GLN A 156 1.37 -7.76 8.55
N SER A 157 0.56 -6.70 8.46
CA SER A 157 -0.70 -6.72 7.72
C SER A 157 -0.46 -6.65 6.21
N VAL A 158 -1.49 -7.00 5.45
CA VAL A 158 -1.49 -6.92 3.98
C VAL A 158 -1.30 -5.49 3.44
N TYR A 159 -1.53 -4.49 4.28
CA TYR A 159 -1.38 -3.06 3.96
C TYR A 159 -0.04 -2.46 4.41
N GLY A 160 0.75 -3.22 5.18
CA GLY A 160 1.95 -2.72 5.83
C GLY A 160 3.17 -2.56 4.92
N GLY A 161 3.12 -3.17 3.72
CA GLY A 161 4.21 -3.08 2.74
C GLY A 161 4.33 -1.65 2.20
N PRO A 162 5.53 -1.05 2.14
CA PRO A 162 5.71 0.36 1.81
C PRO A 162 5.17 0.73 0.42
N THR A 163 5.44 -0.09 -0.60
CA THR A 163 4.91 0.12 -1.96
C THR A 163 3.40 -0.02 -2.01
N VAL A 164 2.84 -1.02 -1.31
CA VAL A 164 1.38 -1.25 -1.26
C VAL A 164 0.70 -0.06 -0.60
N TYR A 165 1.23 0.40 0.54
CA TYR A 165 0.70 1.55 1.26
C TYR A 165 0.77 2.84 0.44
N ALA A 166 1.88 3.08 -0.26
CA ALA A 166 2.05 4.25 -1.11
C ALA A 166 1.01 4.30 -2.24
N LEU A 167 0.73 3.16 -2.89
CA LEU A 167 -0.31 3.06 -3.92
C LEU A 167 -1.71 3.22 -3.32
N LEU A 168 -1.98 2.63 -2.16
CA LEU A 168 -3.25 2.79 -1.44
C LEU A 168 -3.53 4.25 -1.07
N ASN A 169 -2.53 4.93 -0.47
CA ASN A 169 -2.66 6.33 -0.13
C ASN A 169 -2.93 7.18 -1.38
N LYS A 170 -2.19 6.94 -2.47
CA LYS A 170 -2.40 7.68 -3.71
C LYS A 170 -3.76 7.38 -4.36
N ALA A 171 -4.23 6.15 -4.28
CA ALA A 171 -5.56 5.77 -4.75
C ALA A 171 -6.66 6.49 -3.96
N TYR A 172 -6.52 6.58 -2.63
CA TYR A 172 -7.41 7.36 -1.77
C TYR A 172 -7.43 8.84 -2.16
N GLU A 173 -6.26 9.47 -2.36
CA GLU A 173 -6.16 10.87 -2.82
C GLU A 173 -6.86 11.10 -4.19
N LYS A 174 -6.80 10.12 -5.08
CA LYS A 174 -7.43 10.17 -6.41
C LYS A 174 -8.91 9.73 -6.43
N GLY A 175 -9.46 9.32 -5.28
CA GLY A 175 -10.84 8.80 -5.19
C GLY A 175 -11.06 7.46 -5.89
N ILE A 176 -9.99 6.70 -6.13
CA ILE A 176 -10.01 5.36 -6.73
C ILE A 176 -10.40 4.36 -5.64
N PRO A 177 -11.49 3.59 -5.80
CA PRO A 177 -11.85 2.57 -4.84
C PRO A 177 -10.79 1.49 -4.70
N THR A 178 -10.50 1.06 -3.47
CA THR A 178 -9.52 0.00 -3.24
C THR A 178 -9.94 -0.94 -2.12
N PHE A 179 -9.72 -2.24 -2.31
CA PHE A 179 -9.92 -3.23 -1.26
C PHE A 179 -9.03 -4.46 -1.50
N TYR A 180 -8.74 -5.20 -0.44
CA TYR A 180 -7.91 -6.41 -0.51
C TYR A 180 -8.75 -7.65 -0.82
N LEU A 181 -8.22 -8.52 -1.68
CA LEU A 181 -8.79 -9.81 -2.04
C LEU A 181 -8.07 -10.91 -1.27
N TRP A 182 -8.63 -11.32 -0.12
CA TRP A 182 -7.98 -12.26 0.80
C TRP A 182 -7.70 -13.63 0.19
N GLU A 183 -8.57 -14.10 -0.70
CA GLU A 183 -8.44 -15.40 -1.36
C GLU A 183 -7.38 -15.39 -2.45
N GLU A 184 -7.10 -14.23 -3.04
CA GLU A 184 -6.11 -14.07 -4.11
C GLU A 184 -4.75 -13.60 -3.59
N GLY A 185 -4.72 -12.91 -2.44
CA GLY A 185 -3.52 -12.29 -1.93
C GLY A 185 -3.15 -10.98 -2.65
N LEU A 186 -4.12 -10.30 -3.26
CA LEU A 186 -3.91 -9.12 -4.12
C LEU A 186 -4.75 -7.92 -3.67
N MET A 187 -4.31 -6.71 -4.02
CA MET A 187 -5.14 -5.50 -3.98
C MET A 187 -5.98 -5.40 -5.26
N GLN A 188 -7.23 -4.98 -5.14
CA GLN A 188 -8.03 -4.50 -6.28
C GLN A 188 -8.14 -2.97 -6.23
N TYR A 189 -7.96 -2.33 -7.39
CA TYR A 189 -8.20 -0.91 -7.62
C TYR A 189 -9.32 -0.77 -8.64
N GLY A 190 -10.34 0.02 -8.33
CA GLY A 190 -11.54 0.19 -9.15
C GLY A 190 -12.55 -0.95 -9.04
N TYR A 191 -13.64 -0.80 -9.80
CA TYR A 191 -14.83 -1.66 -9.75
C TYR A 191 -15.19 -2.25 -11.12
N GLY A 192 -15.73 -3.48 -11.08
CA GLY A 192 -16.31 -4.15 -12.23
C GLY A 192 -15.35 -4.25 -13.40
N LYS A 193 -15.81 -4.03 -14.63
CA LYS A 193 -14.95 -4.07 -15.82
C LYS A 193 -13.80 -3.05 -15.85
N LYS A 194 -13.83 -2.06 -14.96
CA LYS A 194 -12.80 -1.02 -14.87
C LYS A 194 -11.76 -1.32 -13.80
N HIS A 195 -11.79 -2.47 -13.14
CA HIS A 195 -10.79 -2.76 -12.12
C HIS A 195 -9.43 -3.16 -12.71
N ILE A 196 -8.39 -3.00 -11.91
CA ILE A 196 -7.09 -3.67 -12.06
C ILE A 196 -6.75 -4.36 -10.73
N ARG A 197 -6.10 -5.53 -10.78
CA ARG A 197 -5.64 -6.23 -9.57
C ARG A 197 -4.12 -6.31 -9.58
N GLY A 198 -3.51 -6.24 -8.42
CA GLY A 198 -2.05 -6.30 -8.33
C GLY A 198 -1.49 -6.42 -6.92
N VAL A 199 -0.20 -6.71 -6.84
CA VAL A 199 0.61 -6.69 -5.62
C VAL A 199 1.81 -5.82 -5.85
N ALA A 200 2.00 -4.84 -4.97
CA ALA A 200 3.03 -3.82 -5.13
C ALA A 200 2.96 -3.18 -6.52
N THR A 201 3.99 -3.34 -7.36
CA THR A 201 4.07 -2.75 -8.71
C THR A 201 3.77 -3.72 -9.85
N THR A 202 3.28 -4.92 -9.54
CA THR A 202 2.90 -5.94 -10.53
C THR A 202 1.37 -6.06 -10.59
N PHE A 203 0.82 -6.05 -11.81
CA PHE A 203 -0.62 -6.03 -12.09
C PHE A 203 -1.05 -7.19 -12.98
N ASP A 204 -2.34 -7.50 -13.00
CA ASP A 204 -2.90 -8.64 -13.75
C ASP A 204 -2.87 -8.47 -15.29
N CYS A 205 -2.50 -7.29 -15.78
CA CYS A 205 -2.21 -7.04 -17.19
C CYS A 205 -0.73 -7.29 -17.59
N ASP A 206 0.17 -7.44 -16.61
CA ASP A 206 1.59 -7.66 -16.86
C ASP A 206 1.83 -9.05 -17.47
N SER A 207 2.82 -9.18 -18.34
CA SER A 207 3.25 -10.47 -18.87
C SER A 207 3.97 -11.27 -17.79
N HIS A 208 3.35 -12.35 -17.33
CA HIS A 208 4.01 -13.33 -16.46
C HIS A 208 5.30 -13.87 -17.10
N ILE A 209 5.31 -14.07 -18.43
CA ILE A 209 6.49 -14.55 -19.16
C ILE A 209 7.63 -13.53 -19.06
N ASP A 210 7.33 -12.24 -19.20
CA ASP A 210 8.33 -11.18 -19.15
C ASP A 210 8.83 -10.97 -17.72
N SER A 211 7.90 -11.01 -16.75
CA SER A 211 8.24 -10.94 -15.32
C SER A 211 9.19 -12.08 -14.93
N ASP A 212 8.86 -13.31 -15.28
CA ASP A 212 9.71 -14.48 -15.03
C ASP A 212 11.06 -14.36 -15.77
N PHE A 213 11.04 -13.89 -17.02
CA PHE A 213 12.24 -13.67 -17.82
C PHE A 213 13.22 -12.69 -17.15
N THR A 214 12.74 -11.64 -16.49
CA THR A 214 13.62 -10.70 -15.75
C THR A 214 14.35 -11.36 -14.57
N THR A 215 13.83 -12.46 -14.01
CA THR A 215 14.49 -13.18 -12.90
C THR A 215 15.69 -14.01 -13.37
N ARG A 216 15.72 -14.38 -14.66
CA ARG A 216 16.80 -15.13 -15.30
C ARG A 216 17.87 -14.16 -15.82
N LYS A 217 18.70 -13.67 -14.89
CA LYS A 217 19.65 -12.56 -15.11
C LYS A 217 20.56 -12.76 -16.32
N ASP A 218 21.07 -13.98 -16.51
CA ASP A 218 21.93 -14.34 -17.62
C ASP A 218 21.22 -14.28 -18.98
N ASP A 219 20.02 -14.87 -19.07
CA ASP A 219 19.24 -14.86 -20.31
C ASP A 219 18.76 -13.45 -20.65
N CYS A 220 18.30 -12.70 -19.65
CA CYS A 220 17.90 -11.31 -19.82
C CYS A 220 19.08 -10.44 -20.28
N LYS A 221 20.27 -10.63 -19.69
CA LYS A 221 21.49 -9.94 -20.13
C LYS A 221 21.88 -10.29 -21.57
N ALA A 222 21.82 -11.57 -21.94
CA ALA A 222 22.11 -12.02 -23.31
C ALA A 222 21.12 -11.44 -24.33
N PHE A 223 19.84 -11.34 -23.96
CA PHE A 223 18.82 -10.66 -24.75
C PHE A 223 19.13 -9.17 -24.94
N LEU A 224 19.43 -8.45 -23.85
CA LEU A 224 19.83 -7.03 -23.94
C LEU A 224 21.07 -6.83 -24.84
N LYS A 225 22.08 -7.71 -24.72
CA LYS A 225 23.27 -7.72 -25.59
C LYS A 225 22.89 -7.90 -27.06
N THR A 226 21.98 -8.84 -27.35
CA THR A 226 21.53 -9.13 -28.72
C THR A 226 20.82 -7.94 -29.36
N LEU A 227 20.11 -7.15 -28.56
CA LEU A 227 19.46 -5.92 -28.99
C LEU A 227 20.42 -4.73 -29.12
N GLY A 228 21.69 -4.89 -28.74
CA GLY A 228 22.70 -3.83 -28.82
C GLY A 228 22.71 -2.88 -27.62
N PHE A 229 22.07 -3.24 -26.51
CA PHE A 229 22.11 -2.44 -25.28
C PHE A 229 23.43 -2.63 -24.52
N PRO A 230 23.91 -1.60 -23.81
CA PRO A 230 25.20 -1.64 -23.13
C PRO A 230 25.12 -2.52 -21.87
N VAL A 231 25.57 -3.77 -21.97
CA VAL A 231 25.76 -4.68 -20.84
C VAL A 231 27.26 -4.99 -20.66
N PRO A 232 27.72 -5.38 -19.44
CA PRO A 232 29.10 -5.79 -19.26
C PRO A 232 29.47 -6.96 -20.17
N GLU A 233 30.57 -6.85 -20.91
CA GLU A 233 31.11 -7.96 -21.70
C GLU A 233 31.52 -9.10 -20.76
N GLY A 234 31.11 -10.33 -21.05
CA GLY A 234 31.42 -11.47 -20.21
C GLY A 234 30.68 -12.74 -20.58
N ASP A 235 31.05 -13.81 -19.90
CA ASP A 235 30.52 -15.16 -20.12
C ASP A 235 30.29 -15.93 -18.82
N ILE A 236 29.51 -17.00 -18.94
CA ILE A 236 29.23 -17.93 -17.84
C ILE A 236 30.22 -19.07 -17.90
N VAL A 237 30.85 -19.33 -16.77
CA VAL A 237 31.87 -20.35 -16.59
C VAL A 237 31.44 -21.32 -15.49
N THR A 238 31.90 -22.56 -15.63
CA THR A 238 31.63 -23.67 -14.70
C THR A 238 32.90 -24.19 -14.03
N THR A 239 34.06 -23.78 -14.55
CA THR A 239 35.37 -24.11 -13.99
C THR A 239 36.25 -22.87 -13.87
N GLU A 240 37.19 -22.90 -12.92
CA GLU A 240 38.19 -21.83 -12.75
C GLU A 240 39.05 -21.64 -14.01
N LYS A 241 39.35 -22.74 -14.73
CA LYS A 241 40.10 -22.68 -15.99
C LYS A 241 39.35 -21.89 -17.07
N GLU A 242 38.03 -22.09 -17.16
CA GLU A 242 37.17 -21.28 -18.04
C GLU A 242 37.15 -19.82 -17.57
N ALA A 243 37.06 -19.57 -16.26
CA ALA A 243 37.12 -18.23 -15.68
C ALA A 243 38.39 -17.49 -16.11
N LEU A 244 39.56 -18.15 -16.00
CA LEU A 244 40.85 -17.61 -16.43
C LEU A 244 40.91 -17.34 -17.93
N ALA A 245 40.30 -18.19 -18.76
CA ALA A 245 40.25 -17.99 -20.20
C ALA A 245 39.40 -16.75 -20.55
N VAL A 246 38.20 -16.66 -19.98
CA VAL A 246 37.28 -15.53 -20.18
C VAL A 246 37.90 -14.22 -19.67
N ALA A 247 38.50 -14.22 -18.48
CA ALA A 247 39.15 -13.02 -17.92
C ALA A 247 40.32 -12.51 -18.79
N ARG A 248 41.06 -13.41 -19.45
CA ARG A 248 42.13 -13.04 -20.39
C ARG A 248 41.59 -12.46 -21.68
N GLU A 249 40.44 -12.94 -22.15
CA GLU A 249 39.77 -12.43 -23.35
C GLU A 249 39.22 -11.01 -23.12
N ILE A 250 38.52 -10.80 -22.01
CA ILE A 250 37.93 -9.50 -21.63
C ILE A 250 39.02 -8.48 -21.23
N GLY A 251 40.06 -8.96 -20.54
CA GLY A 251 41.09 -8.15 -19.90
C GLY A 251 40.64 -7.58 -18.54
N TYR A 252 41.57 -7.55 -17.59
CA TYR A 252 41.34 -7.00 -16.24
C TYR A 252 41.09 -5.47 -16.26
N PRO A 253 40.37 -4.93 -15.26
CA PRO A 253 39.72 -5.65 -14.17
C PRO A 253 38.42 -6.35 -14.60
N VAL A 254 38.10 -7.46 -13.94
CA VAL A 254 36.86 -8.23 -14.12
C VAL A 254 36.06 -8.33 -12.83
N ALA A 255 34.76 -8.60 -12.95
CA ALA A 255 33.87 -8.93 -11.86
C ALA A 255 33.49 -10.42 -11.94
N VAL A 256 33.48 -11.08 -10.79
CA VAL A 256 33.12 -12.49 -10.62
C VAL A 256 31.91 -12.57 -9.71
N LYS A 257 30.84 -13.22 -10.16
CA LYS A 257 29.59 -13.38 -9.38
C LYS A 257 28.90 -14.70 -9.70
N PRO A 258 28.27 -15.37 -8.72
CA PRO A 258 27.43 -16.52 -9.02
C PRO A 258 26.21 -16.09 -9.83
N VAL A 259 25.73 -16.94 -10.74
CA VAL A 259 24.47 -16.70 -11.49
C VAL A 259 23.29 -16.67 -10.53
N VAL A 260 23.31 -17.56 -9.53
CA VAL A 260 22.28 -17.65 -8.51
C VAL A 260 22.80 -17.07 -7.20
N GLY A 261 22.07 -16.11 -6.65
CA GLY A 261 22.45 -15.44 -5.41
C GLY A 261 21.71 -14.13 -5.21
N HIS A 262 21.53 -13.75 -3.94
CA HIS A 262 20.89 -12.50 -3.53
C HIS A 262 21.84 -11.67 -2.66
N LYS A 263 21.58 -10.36 -2.56
CA LYS A 263 22.26 -9.43 -1.62
C LYS A 263 23.78 -9.27 -1.82
N GLY A 264 24.34 -9.67 -2.96
CA GLY A 264 25.76 -9.49 -3.27
C GLY A 264 26.70 -10.53 -2.65
N ILE A 265 26.17 -11.62 -2.10
CA ILE A 265 26.98 -12.72 -1.57
C ILE A 265 27.72 -13.39 -2.74
N GLY A 266 29.02 -13.65 -2.56
CA GLY A 266 29.88 -14.23 -3.61
C GLY A 266 30.27 -13.26 -4.75
N VAL A 267 29.90 -11.98 -4.67
CA VAL A 267 30.23 -10.98 -5.69
C VAL A 267 31.59 -10.33 -5.41
N THR A 268 32.56 -10.57 -6.28
CA THR A 268 33.85 -9.87 -6.27
C THR A 268 33.97 -8.96 -7.49
N ALA A 269 33.81 -7.66 -7.31
CA ALA A 269 34.14 -6.65 -8.32
C ALA A 269 35.63 -6.28 -8.28
N GLU A 270 36.13 -5.63 -9.34
CA GLU A 270 37.49 -5.07 -9.45
C GLU A 270 38.63 -6.09 -9.23
N VAL A 271 38.44 -7.34 -9.67
CA VAL A 271 39.51 -8.36 -9.70
C VAL A 271 40.58 -7.91 -10.70
N GLN A 272 41.82 -7.76 -10.27
CA GLN A 272 42.92 -7.15 -11.04
C GLN A 272 43.82 -8.15 -11.76
N ASP A 273 43.89 -9.40 -11.28
CA ASP A 273 44.78 -10.42 -11.82
C ASP A 273 44.27 -11.85 -11.59
N SER A 274 45.05 -12.84 -12.03
CA SER A 274 44.69 -14.26 -11.95
C SER A 274 44.65 -14.82 -10.53
N GLU A 275 45.47 -14.30 -9.61
CA GLU A 275 45.50 -14.77 -8.21
C GLU A 275 44.25 -14.27 -7.46
N GLU A 276 43.90 -13.02 -7.69
CA GLU A 276 42.62 -12.46 -7.22
C GLU A 276 41.42 -13.18 -7.85
N LEU A 277 41.52 -13.58 -9.12
CA LEU A 277 40.47 -14.31 -9.83
C LEU A 277 40.21 -15.69 -9.22
N GLU A 278 41.25 -16.46 -8.90
CA GLU A 278 41.13 -17.77 -8.24
C GLU A 278 40.41 -17.62 -6.89
N SER A 279 40.83 -16.64 -6.10
CA SER A 279 40.20 -16.31 -4.82
C SER A 279 38.73 -15.87 -4.99
N ALA A 280 38.44 -15.05 -6.00
CA ALA A 280 37.09 -14.58 -6.31
C ALA A 280 36.17 -15.71 -6.78
N TYR A 281 36.69 -16.61 -7.62
CA TYR A 281 35.98 -17.79 -8.12
C TYR A 281 35.63 -18.74 -6.98
N SER A 282 36.59 -19.02 -6.08
CA SER A 282 36.36 -19.85 -4.89
C SER A 282 35.26 -19.29 -3.98
N ARG A 283 35.26 -17.96 -3.75
CA ARG A 283 34.18 -17.28 -3.00
C ARG A 283 32.83 -17.36 -3.70
N ALA A 284 32.79 -17.17 -5.01
CA ALA A 284 31.55 -17.29 -5.78
C ALA A 284 31.01 -18.71 -5.75
N LEU A 285 31.89 -19.72 -5.84
CA LEU A 285 31.54 -21.14 -5.75
C LEU A 285 30.95 -21.48 -4.37
N ALA A 286 31.58 -21.03 -3.28
CA ALA A 286 31.09 -21.25 -1.93
C ALA A 286 29.73 -20.57 -1.63
N ALA A 287 29.33 -19.61 -2.46
CA ALA A 287 28.04 -18.94 -2.35
C ALA A 287 26.90 -19.66 -3.10
N ILE A 288 27.21 -20.65 -3.94
CA ILE A 288 26.22 -21.43 -4.69
C ILE A 288 25.72 -22.58 -3.80
N PRO A 289 24.39 -22.76 -3.62
CA PRO A 289 23.85 -23.90 -2.87
C PRO A 289 24.25 -25.24 -3.49
N ASP A 290 24.52 -26.25 -2.65
CA ASP A 290 25.00 -27.57 -3.08
C ASP A 290 24.06 -28.28 -4.07
N GLU A 291 22.75 -27.99 -4.05
CA GLU A 291 21.77 -28.59 -4.96
C GLU A 291 21.68 -27.89 -6.33
N GLN A 292 22.45 -26.83 -6.56
CA GLN A 292 22.40 -26.04 -7.79
C GLN A 292 23.62 -26.25 -8.69
N PRO A 293 23.44 -26.13 -10.03
CA PRO A 293 24.56 -26.24 -10.95
C PRO A 293 25.53 -25.07 -10.75
N THR A 294 26.83 -25.37 -10.75
CA THR A 294 27.88 -24.36 -10.74
C THR A 294 27.79 -23.49 -11.99
N ARG A 295 27.37 -22.24 -11.82
CA ARG A 295 27.34 -21.23 -12.88
C ARG A 295 27.82 -19.91 -12.31
N ILE A 296 28.96 -19.43 -12.79
CA ILE A 296 29.59 -18.19 -12.33
C ILE A 296 29.77 -17.28 -13.55
N ILE A 297 29.43 -16.00 -13.41
CA ILE A 297 29.65 -14.98 -14.44
C ILE A 297 31.01 -14.35 -14.20
N VAL A 298 31.83 -14.30 -15.26
CA VAL A 298 33.04 -13.47 -15.34
C VAL A 298 32.80 -12.40 -16.39
N GLU A 299 32.79 -11.15 -15.97
CA GLU A 299 32.47 -10.01 -16.85
C GLU A 299 33.38 -8.81 -16.60
N LYS A 300 33.41 -7.86 -17.54
CA LYS A 300 34.17 -6.62 -17.39
C LYS A 300 33.69 -5.87 -16.15
N SER A 301 34.64 -5.52 -15.26
CA SER A 301 34.31 -4.65 -14.12
C SER A 301 34.08 -3.23 -14.62
N ILE A 302 32.94 -2.65 -14.28
CA ILE A 302 32.59 -1.28 -14.62
C ILE A 302 32.64 -0.44 -13.35
N SER A 303 33.53 0.56 -13.32
CA SER A 303 33.63 1.49 -12.21
C SER A 303 32.51 2.52 -12.25
N GLY A 304 31.88 2.82 -11.12
CA GLY A 304 30.86 3.85 -11.04
C GLY A 304 29.99 3.77 -9.80
N ALA A 305 29.03 4.68 -9.74
CA ALA A 305 27.91 4.61 -8.81
C ALA A 305 26.80 3.70 -9.35
N ASP A 306 26.06 3.12 -8.42
CA ASP A 306 24.90 2.27 -8.69
C ASP A 306 23.65 3.14 -8.83
N PHE A 307 22.93 3.00 -9.94
CA PHE A 307 21.67 3.71 -10.16
C PHE A 307 20.53 2.75 -10.50
N ARG A 308 19.33 3.15 -10.09
CA ARG A 308 18.04 2.57 -10.46
C ARG A 308 17.31 3.57 -11.35
N LEU A 309 17.16 3.27 -12.64
CA LEU A 309 16.22 3.97 -13.52
C LEU A 309 14.86 3.28 -13.42
N LEU A 310 13.78 4.04 -13.46
CA LEU A 310 12.42 3.53 -13.36
C LEU A 310 11.59 4.00 -14.56
N CYS A 311 10.99 3.03 -15.24
CA CYS A 311 10.01 3.27 -16.28
C CYS A 311 8.62 2.82 -15.82
N VAL A 312 7.60 3.62 -16.11
CA VAL A 312 6.19 3.30 -15.90
C VAL A 312 5.48 3.42 -17.24
N ASN A 313 4.77 2.37 -17.66
CA ASN A 313 4.07 2.28 -18.94
C ASN A 313 4.94 2.71 -20.13
N GLY A 314 6.17 2.17 -20.18
CA GLY A 314 7.16 2.45 -21.23
C GLY A 314 7.82 3.84 -21.18
N LYS A 315 7.47 4.69 -20.21
CA LYS A 315 8.03 6.05 -20.05
C LYS A 315 8.96 6.12 -18.86
N PHE A 316 10.08 6.82 -19.01
CA PHE A 316 10.98 7.10 -17.89
C PHE A 316 10.28 8.05 -16.90
N VAL A 317 10.36 7.73 -15.60
CA VAL A 317 9.72 8.50 -14.53
C VAL A 317 10.73 8.98 -13.50
N ALA A 318 11.65 8.12 -13.07
CA ALA A 318 12.54 8.43 -11.95
C ALA A 318 13.91 7.78 -12.11
N ALA A 319 14.92 8.39 -11.48
CA ALA A 319 16.22 7.79 -11.27
C ALA A 319 16.70 8.00 -9.83
N THR A 320 17.33 6.99 -9.25
CA THR A 320 17.89 7.06 -7.91
C THR A 320 19.29 6.47 -7.89
N GLU A 321 20.27 7.22 -7.39
CA GLU A 321 21.57 6.68 -7.00
C GLU A 321 21.41 5.91 -5.68
N ARG A 322 21.94 4.69 -5.63
CA ARG A 322 21.93 3.85 -4.45
C ARG A 322 23.34 3.77 -3.90
N ARG A 323 23.50 4.13 -2.63
CA ARG A 323 24.77 3.98 -1.91
C ARG A 323 24.67 2.86 -0.88
N PRO A 324 25.72 2.04 -0.71
CA PRO A 324 25.77 1.07 0.38
C PRO A 324 25.67 1.75 1.75
N ALA A 325 25.21 0.98 2.74
CA ALA A 325 25.20 1.43 4.13
C ALA A 325 26.62 1.85 4.55
N SER A 326 26.73 2.95 5.28
CA SER A 326 28.01 3.47 5.76
C SER A 326 27.86 4.15 7.12
N VAL A 327 28.98 4.31 7.81
CA VAL A 327 29.12 5.13 9.01
C VAL A 327 30.30 6.08 8.84
N VAL A 328 30.25 7.22 9.51
CA VAL A 328 31.33 8.21 9.55
C VAL A 328 31.96 8.16 10.94
N GLY A 329 33.27 7.97 10.99
CA GLY A 329 34.01 7.95 12.25
C GLY A 329 33.98 9.31 12.94
N ASP A 330 33.87 9.29 14.27
CA ASP A 330 34.01 10.47 15.14
C ASP A 330 35.35 10.49 15.89
N GLY A 331 36.17 9.45 15.72
CA GLY A 331 37.48 9.27 16.34
C GLY A 331 37.45 8.57 17.70
N TYR A 332 36.28 8.22 18.25
CA TYR A 332 36.17 7.61 19.57
C TYR A 332 35.16 6.45 19.66
N SER A 333 34.06 6.48 18.91
CA SER A 333 33.05 5.42 18.93
C SER A 333 33.42 4.24 18.02
N THR A 334 32.98 3.06 18.44
CA THR A 334 33.11 1.84 17.63
C THR A 334 32.14 1.85 16.46
N ILE A 335 32.39 1.05 15.42
CA ILE A 335 31.43 0.83 14.33
C ILE A 335 30.06 0.40 14.89
N ASP A 336 30.01 -0.47 15.90
CA ASP A 336 28.75 -0.89 16.52
C ASP A 336 27.97 0.28 17.10
N GLU A 337 28.63 1.16 17.84
CA GLU A 337 28.03 2.35 18.44
C GLU A 337 27.55 3.34 17.38
N LEU A 338 28.36 3.59 16.36
CA LEU A 338 27.98 4.45 15.23
C LEU A 338 26.74 3.90 14.51
N ILE A 339 26.65 2.59 14.31
CA ILE A 339 25.45 1.95 13.74
C ILE A 339 24.23 2.17 14.66
N ARG A 340 24.38 2.04 16.00
CA ARG A 340 23.26 2.29 16.93
C ARG A 340 22.79 3.74 16.86
N LEU A 341 23.72 4.69 16.83
CA LEU A 341 23.42 6.12 16.73
C LEU A 341 22.72 6.44 15.42
N GLU A 342 23.22 5.90 14.30
CA GLU A 342 22.63 6.07 12.98
C GLU A 342 21.19 5.52 12.93
N ASN A 343 20.97 4.31 13.44
CA ASN A 343 19.65 3.66 13.49
C ASN A 343 18.64 4.34 14.44
N ARG A 344 19.06 5.28 15.28
CA ARG A 344 18.18 6.10 16.13
C ARG A 344 17.66 7.35 15.43
N LYS A 345 18.19 7.71 14.26
CA LYS A 345 17.72 8.87 13.51
C LYS A 345 16.28 8.66 13.04
N ALA A 346 15.48 9.72 13.07
CA ALA A 346 14.09 9.72 12.59
C ALA A 346 13.97 9.12 11.17
N ALA A 347 14.92 9.46 10.30
CA ALA A 347 15.01 8.99 8.92
C ALA A 347 15.28 7.47 8.76
N ARG A 348 15.65 6.76 9.84
CA ARG A 348 15.87 5.31 9.89
C ARG A 348 14.93 4.60 10.85
N LEU A 349 13.90 5.30 11.34
CA LEU A 349 12.83 4.65 12.06
C LEU A 349 12.21 3.61 11.14
N ASP A 350 11.77 2.51 11.73
CA ASP A 350 11.24 1.39 10.98
C ASP A 350 9.81 1.72 10.54
N THR A 351 9.56 2.65 9.61
CA THR A 351 8.17 2.98 9.19
C THR A 351 7.99 2.70 7.69
N PRO A 352 6.78 2.35 7.21
CA PRO A 352 6.51 2.15 5.79
C PRO A 352 6.82 3.38 4.93
N THR A 353 6.84 4.55 5.57
CA THR A 353 7.14 5.84 4.95
C THR A 353 8.57 6.30 5.23
N SER A 354 9.37 5.56 5.98
CA SER A 354 10.73 5.97 6.34
C SER A 354 11.63 6.04 5.10
N PRO A 355 12.44 7.10 4.93
CA PRO A 355 13.30 7.23 3.76
C PRO A 355 14.44 6.22 3.74
N MET A 356 14.83 5.69 4.91
CA MET A 356 15.91 4.70 5.02
C MET A 356 15.51 3.55 5.93
N SER A 357 15.91 2.34 5.54
CA SER A 357 15.86 1.19 6.43
C SER A 357 16.96 1.28 7.49
N LYS A 358 16.79 0.55 8.60
CA LYS A 358 17.85 0.35 9.58
C LYS A 358 19.04 -0.37 8.93
N ILE A 359 20.23 0.04 9.32
CA ILE A 359 21.47 -0.68 9.05
C ILE A 359 21.41 -2.02 9.79
N GLN A 360 21.33 -3.10 9.02
CA GLN A 360 21.24 -4.47 9.54
C GLN A 360 22.62 -5.06 9.76
N ARG A 361 22.83 -5.67 10.93
CA ARG A 361 24.04 -6.41 11.27
C ARG A 361 23.83 -7.86 10.88
N ASP A 362 24.55 -8.34 9.88
CA ASP A 362 24.49 -9.72 9.40
C ASP A 362 25.87 -10.20 8.95
N GLU A 363 25.96 -11.48 8.63
CA GLU A 363 27.19 -12.13 8.18
C GLU A 363 27.82 -11.44 6.96
N ALA A 364 26.99 -10.92 6.03
CA ALA A 364 27.48 -10.22 4.85
C ALA A 364 28.18 -8.89 5.19
N MET A 365 27.67 -8.15 6.19
CA MET A 365 28.35 -6.97 6.73
C MET A 365 29.67 -7.36 7.39
N GLU A 366 29.65 -8.37 8.26
CA GLU A 366 30.84 -8.81 8.99
C GLU A 366 31.96 -9.29 8.06
N LEU A 367 31.60 -10.04 7.02
CA LEU A 367 32.55 -10.51 6.01
C LEU A 367 33.21 -9.33 5.29
N TYR A 368 32.43 -8.31 4.91
CA TYR A 368 32.94 -7.14 4.22
C TYR A 368 33.78 -6.22 5.13
N LEU A 369 33.47 -6.14 6.42
CA LEU A 369 34.33 -5.47 7.39
C LEU A 369 35.67 -6.20 7.52
N LYS A 370 35.67 -7.54 7.57
CA LYS A 370 36.89 -8.35 7.63
C LYS A 370 37.77 -8.15 6.39
N GLU A 371 37.19 -8.05 5.20
CA GLU A 371 37.92 -7.70 3.96
C GLU A 371 38.64 -6.35 4.08
N GLN A 372 38.04 -5.40 4.79
CA GLN A 372 38.63 -4.08 5.09
C GLN A 372 39.58 -4.09 6.29
N ARG A 373 39.83 -5.26 6.91
CA ARG A 373 40.59 -5.43 8.16
C ARG A 373 39.97 -4.67 9.35
N LEU A 374 38.65 -4.58 9.36
CA LEU A 374 37.84 -3.95 10.41
C LEU A 374 36.94 -4.98 11.10
N THR A 375 36.48 -4.63 12.29
CA THR A 375 35.48 -5.36 13.09
C THR A 375 34.46 -4.37 13.64
N LEU A 376 33.36 -4.86 14.21
CA LEU A 376 32.36 -4.00 14.88
C LEU A 376 32.95 -3.19 16.04
N ASP A 377 34.01 -3.68 16.67
CA ASP A 377 34.71 -3.00 17.78
C ASP A 377 35.77 -2.00 17.30
N SER A 378 36.00 -1.88 15.99
CA SER A 378 36.98 -0.94 15.45
C SER A 378 36.50 0.50 15.64
N VAL A 379 37.38 1.37 16.12
CA VAL A 379 37.16 2.83 16.18
C VAL A 379 37.69 3.46 14.90
N ILE A 380 36.86 4.27 14.25
CA ILE A 380 37.18 4.87 12.95
C ILE A 380 37.65 6.32 13.17
N GLU A 381 38.73 6.68 12.48
CA GLU A 381 39.26 8.05 12.46
C GLU A 381 38.16 9.07 12.15
N LYS A 382 38.26 10.24 12.77
CA LYS A 382 37.28 11.31 12.57
C LYS A 382 37.16 11.65 11.08
N ASP A 383 35.91 11.80 10.63
CA ASP A 383 35.52 12.14 9.26
C ASP A 383 35.83 11.06 8.19
N ARG A 384 36.39 9.90 8.58
CA ARG A 384 36.55 8.76 7.67
C ARG A 384 35.24 8.01 7.52
N THR A 385 34.77 7.89 6.28
CA THR A 385 33.60 7.07 5.95
C THR A 385 34.01 5.62 5.76
N VAL A 386 33.30 4.69 6.41
CA VAL A 386 33.43 3.25 6.23
C VAL A 386 32.14 2.70 5.65
N TYR A 387 32.24 2.09 4.47
CA TYR A 387 31.14 1.35 3.88
C TYR A 387 31.02 0.00 4.58
N LEU A 388 29.80 -0.31 5.01
CA LEU A 388 29.47 -1.53 5.75
C LEU A 388 29.09 -2.68 4.81
N ARG A 389 28.84 -2.38 3.53
CA ARG A 389 28.48 -3.35 2.50
C ARG A 389 29.09 -2.99 1.16
N LYS A 390 29.31 -4.00 0.33
CA LYS A 390 29.81 -3.85 -1.04
C LYS A 390 28.71 -3.41 -2.02
N VAL A 391 27.51 -3.95 -1.89
CA VAL A 391 26.37 -3.68 -2.78
C VAL A 391 25.40 -2.70 -2.13
N ALA A 392 24.83 -1.81 -2.94
CA ALA A 392 23.86 -0.82 -2.51
C ALA A 392 22.46 -1.43 -2.27
N ASN A 393 22.33 -2.18 -1.18
CA ASN A 393 21.05 -2.74 -0.75
C ASN A 393 20.33 -1.80 0.24
N LEU A 394 19.28 -1.13 -0.23
CA LEU A 394 18.47 -0.19 0.56
C LEU A 394 17.84 -0.86 1.80
N SER A 395 17.31 -2.08 1.65
CA SER A 395 16.68 -2.83 2.76
C SER A 395 17.65 -3.14 3.91
N ALA A 396 18.95 -3.15 3.62
CA ALA A 396 20.01 -3.40 4.58
C ALA A 396 20.69 -2.11 5.09
N GLY A 397 20.02 -0.97 4.92
CA GLY A 397 20.44 0.34 5.41
C GLY A 397 21.18 1.22 4.40
N GLY A 398 21.15 0.86 3.12
CA GLY A 398 21.63 1.72 2.03
C GLY A 398 20.86 3.04 1.95
N ILE A 399 21.41 3.98 1.17
CA ILE A 399 20.90 5.35 1.02
C ILE A 399 20.43 5.53 -0.42
N SER A 400 19.25 6.12 -0.60
CA SER A 400 18.70 6.53 -1.89
C SER A 400 18.89 8.04 -2.09
N ILE A 401 19.44 8.43 -3.24
CA ILE A 401 19.63 9.83 -3.63
C ILE A 401 18.90 10.06 -4.94
N ASN A 402 17.98 11.02 -4.98
CA ASN A 402 17.28 11.34 -6.23
C ASN A 402 18.26 11.85 -7.28
N ALA A 403 18.29 11.19 -8.43
CA ALA A 403 19.12 11.52 -9.60
C ALA A 403 18.29 11.86 -10.84
N THR A 404 16.97 12.00 -10.70
CA THR A 404 16.02 12.13 -11.82
C THR A 404 16.32 13.33 -12.71
N HIS A 405 16.63 14.49 -12.12
CA HIS A 405 16.89 15.71 -12.88
C HIS A 405 18.29 15.79 -13.49
N THR A 406 19.19 14.87 -13.12
CA THR A 406 20.56 14.84 -13.65
C THR A 406 20.72 13.88 -14.81
N VAL A 407 19.68 13.12 -15.18
CA VAL A 407 19.76 12.10 -16.23
C VAL A 407 19.87 12.74 -17.61
N HIS A 408 20.91 12.36 -18.35
CA HIS A 408 21.12 12.73 -19.74
C HIS A 408 20.01 12.19 -20.65
N HIS A 409 19.58 12.97 -21.64
CA HIS A 409 18.49 12.62 -22.55
C HIS A 409 18.69 11.28 -23.27
N ASP A 410 19.93 10.96 -23.69
CA ASP A 410 20.22 9.65 -24.29
C ASP A 410 19.95 8.46 -23.35
N ASN A 411 20.13 8.64 -22.03
CA ASN A 411 19.89 7.59 -21.04
C ASN A 411 18.39 7.42 -20.78
N ILE A 412 17.63 8.52 -20.84
CA ILE A 412 16.15 8.48 -20.82
C ILE A 412 15.63 7.72 -22.03
N ILE A 413 16.13 8.03 -23.23
CA ILE A 413 15.73 7.34 -24.47
C ILE A 413 16.07 5.85 -24.37
N LEU A 414 17.28 5.51 -23.91
CA LEU A 414 17.70 4.11 -23.68
C LEU A 414 16.76 3.38 -22.73
N ALA A 415 16.43 3.99 -21.58
CA ALA A 415 15.56 3.36 -20.58
C ALA A 415 14.15 3.09 -21.12
N GLN A 416 13.61 4.01 -21.93
CA GLN A 416 12.30 3.84 -22.56
C GLN A 416 12.34 2.79 -23.68
N ASP A 417 13.41 2.74 -24.47
CA ASP A 417 13.61 1.74 -25.53
C ASP A 417 13.64 0.33 -24.92
N ILE A 418 14.43 0.13 -23.86
CA ILE A 418 14.45 -1.12 -23.09
C ILE A 418 13.05 -1.48 -22.58
N ALA A 419 12.33 -0.51 -22.00
CA ALA A 419 11.02 -0.76 -21.43
C ALA A 419 9.98 -1.22 -22.48
N GLN A 420 10.12 -0.83 -23.75
CA GLN A 420 9.20 -1.26 -24.82
C GLN A 420 9.32 -2.74 -25.18
N HIS A 421 10.42 -3.40 -24.81
CA HIS A 421 10.62 -4.83 -25.04
C HIS A 421 9.89 -5.72 -24.03
N PHE A 422 9.32 -5.16 -22.97
CA PHE A 422 8.64 -5.90 -21.91
C PHE A 422 7.21 -5.37 -21.73
N ARG A 423 6.24 -6.26 -21.65
CA ARG A 423 4.86 -5.91 -21.27
C ARG A 423 4.73 -5.88 -19.75
N LEU A 424 5.34 -4.85 -19.16
CA LEU A 424 5.35 -4.60 -17.72
C LEU A 424 4.93 -3.15 -17.44
N THR A 425 4.00 -2.97 -16.51
CA THR A 425 3.51 -1.65 -16.09
C THR A 425 4.62 -0.84 -15.45
N CYS A 426 5.46 -1.47 -14.62
CA CYS A 426 6.54 -0.82 -13.90
C CYS A 426 7.82 -1.64 -14.05
N LEU A 427 8.90 -0.99 -14.51
CA LEU A 427 10.16 -1.66 -14.85
C LEU A 427 11.33 -0.88 -14.26
N GLY A 428 12.14 -1.56 -13.46
CA GLY A 428 13.39 -1.02 -12.92
C GLY A 428 14.59 -1.47 -13.76
N ILE A 429 15.51 -0.57 -14.05
CA ILE A 429 16.77 -0.85 -14.75
C ILE A 429 17.91 -0.49 -13.82
N ASP A 430 18.70 -1.48 -13.45
CA ASP A 430 19.88 -1.29 -12.61
C ASP A 430 21.06 -1.02 -13.51
N VAL A 431 21.73 0.11 -13.30
CA VAL A 431 22.85 0.53 -14.12
C VAL A 431 24.02 0.95 -13.24
N ILE A 432 25.23 0.71 -13.74
CA ILE A 432 26.46 1.22 -13.13
C ILE A 432 27.13 2.19 -14.11
N THR A 433 27.43 3.39 -13.61
CA THR A 433 28.12 4.42 -14.38
C THR A 433 28.76 5.46 -13.46
N LYS A 434 29.72 6.22 -13.96
CA LYS A 434 30.31 7.33 -13.20
C LYS A 434 29.31 8.45 -12.97
N SER A 435 28.42 8.69 -13.93
CA SER A 435 27.42 9.75 -13.87
C SER A 435 26.28 9.48 -14.84
N LEU A 436 25.04 9.70 -14.39
CA LEU A 436 23.88 9.71 -15.29
C LEU A 436 23.78 10.98 -16.14
N ALA A 437 24.58 12.02 -15.84
CA ALA A 437 24.60 13.28 -16.59
C ALA A 437 25.34 13.20 -17.93
N GLU A 438 26.08 12.12 -18.15
CA GLU A 438 26.73 11.83 -19.42
C GLU A 438 25.91 10.81 -20.22
N SER A 439 25.99 10.90 -21.55
CA SER A 439 25.35 9.93 -22.44
C SER A 439 25.99 8.55 -22.25
N TRP A 440 25.18 7.48 -22.20
CA TRP A 440 25.67 6.10 -22.21
C TRP A 440 26.60 5.79 -23.40
N LYS A 441 26.50 6.59 -24.48
CA LYS A 441 27.32 6.50 -25.68
C LYS A 441 28.78 6.95 -25.46
N SER A 442 29.08 7.73 -24.42
CA SER A 442 30.47 8.15 -24.11
C SER A 442 31.32 7.03 -23.49
N GLY A 443 30.71 5.89 -23.16
CA GLY A 443 31.35 4.77 -22.49
C GLY A 443 31.19 4.81 -20.97
N ASN A 444 31.62 3.74 -20.27
CA ASN A 444 31.45 3.58 -18.82
C ASN A 444 29.98 3.64 -18.35
N PHE A 445 29.09 2.97 -19.08
CA PHE A 445 27.70 2.73 -18.70
C PHE A 445 27.40 1.26 -18.95
N ALA A 446 26.80 0.59 -17.97
CA ALA A 446 26.42 -0.80 -18.14
C ALA A 446 25.14 -1.14 -17.37
N ILE A 447 24.24 -1.84 -18.05
CA ILE A 447 23.00 -2.39 -17.49
C ILE A 447 23.35 -3.70 -16.79
N LEU A 448 23.04 -3.77 -15.50
CA LEU A 448 23.31 -4.92 -14.65
C LEU A 448 22.13 -5.91 -14.62
N GLU A 449 20.91 -5.40 -14.48
CA GLU A 449 19.69 -6.20 -14.41
C GLU A 449 18.44 -5.38 -14.73
N ILE A 450 17.37 -6.09 -15.11
CA ILE A 450 16.00 -5.57 -15.24
C ILE A 450 15.16 -6.16 -14.12
N ASN A 451 14.28 -5.36 -13.55
CA ASN A 451 13.43 -5.73 -12.42
C ASN A 451 11.96 -5.47 -12.76
N ALA A 452 11.12 -6.52 -12.75
CA ALA A 452 9.69 -6.43 -13.07
C ALA A 452 8.78 -5.97 -11.91
N ALA A 453 9.28 -5.97 -10.66
CA ALA A 453 8.55 -5.52 -9.48
C ALA A 453 9.39 -4.54 -8.64
N PRO A 454 9.81 -3.39 -9.21
CA PRO A 454 10.66 -2.45 -8.50
C PRO A 454 9.92 -1.80 -7.33
N GLY A 455 10.62 -1.60 -6.22
CA GLY A 455 10.11 -0.82 -5.09
C GLY A 455 10.07 0.68 -5.40
N VAL A 456 8.99 1.35 -5.02
CA VAL A 456 8.78 2.79 -5.34
C VAL A 456 9.24 3.74 -4.25
N LEU A 457 9.39 3.24 -3.01
CA LEU A 457 9.68 4.08 -1.85
C LEU A 457 11.00 4.86 -2.01
N MET A 458 12.00 4.27 -2.66
CA MET A 458 13.30 4.91 -2.89
C MET A 458 13.22 6.16 -3.78
N HIS A 459 12.13 6.31 -4.54
CA HIS A 459 11.83 7.48 -5.37
C HIS A 459 10.85 8.41 -4.66
N LEU A 460 9.86 7.86 -3.95
CA LEU A 460 8.85 8.63 -3.23
C LEU A 460 9.40 9.34 -1.99
N ASN A 461 10.29 8.69 -1.24
CA ASN A 461 10.95 9.28 -0.08
C ASN A 461 12.45 8.98 -0.12
N PRO A 462 13.21 9.66 -1.00
CA PRO A 462 14.66 9.47 -1.05
C PRO A 462 15.30 10.05 0.21
N ALA A 463 16.43 9.47 0.63
CA ALA A 463 17.20 10.01 1.75
C ALA A 463 17.82 11.38 1.45
N VAL A 464 18.11 11.67 0.17
CA VAL A 464 18.63 12.96 -0.30
C VAL A 464 17.96 13.34 -1.61
N GLY A 465 17.54 14.60 -1.73
CA GLY A 465 16.87 15.15 -2.90
C GLY A 465 15.34 15.13 -2.77
N ASP A 466 14.67 15.64 -3.80
CA ASP A 466 13.21 15.81 -3.78
C ASP A 466 12.46 14.49 -4.02
N SER A 467 11.22 14.41 -3.58
CA SER A 467 10.31 13.29 -3.85
C SER A 467 9.92 13.20 -5.32
N VAL A 468 9.80 11.99 -5.87
CA VAL A 468 9.15 11.72 -7.16
C VAL A 468 7.92 10.85 -6.93
N ASP A 469 6.75 11.38 -7.33
CA ASP A 469 5.44 10.73 -7.13
C ASP A 469 5.18 9.59 -8.13
N VAL A 470 6.01 8.55 -8.04
CA VAL A 470 5.88 7.32 -8.83
C VAL A 470 4.50 6.65 -8.70
N PRO A 471 3.87 6.54 -7.50
CA PRO A 471 2.53 5.98 -7.37
C PRO A 471 1.48 6.66 -8.26
N SER A 472 1.54 7.98 -8.41
CA SER A 472 0.65 8.71 -9.33
C SER A 472 0.82 8.29 -10.78
N HIS A 473 2.05 8.09 -11.24
CA HIS A 473 2.33 7.64 -12.61
C HIS A 473 1.84 6.21 -12.84
N ILE A 474 1.99 5.33 -11.84
CA ILE A 474 1.51 3.94 -11.93
C ILE A 474 -0.01 3.92 -12.02
N LEU A 475 -0.73 4.53 -11.08
CA LEU A 475 -2.19 4.55 -11.12
C LEU A 475 -2.72 5.30 -12.35
N GLY A 476 -2.01 6.34 -12.80
CA GLY A 476 -2.30 7.07 -14.04
C GLY A 476 -2.18 6.25 -15.32
N THR A 477 -1.58 5.05 -15.26
CA THR A 477 -1.57 4.11 -16.40
C THR A 477 -2.94 3.46 -16.60
N PHE A 478 -3.71 3.31 -15.52
CA PHE A 478 -5.00 2.63 -15.51
C PHE A 478 -6.18 3.60 -15.39
N PHE A 479 -5.98 4.71 -14.68
CA PHE A 479 -7.03 5.66 -14.31
C PHE A 479 -6.53 7.10 -14.43
N GLU A 480 -7.11 7.91 -15.32
CA GLU A 480 -6.82 9.34 -15.34
C GLU A 480 -7.41 10.03 -14.08
N SER A 481 -8.56 9.53 -13.62
CA SER A 481 -9.28 10.04 -12.45
C SER A 481 -10.10 8.97 -11.71
N GLY A 482 -10.54 9.26 -10.48
CA GLY A 482 -11.39 8.36 -9.67
C GLY A 482 -12.68 7.88 -10.37
N PRO A 483 -13.43 8.74 -11.09
CA PRO A 483 -14.60 8.32 -11.88
C PRO A 483 -14.31 7.24 -12.94
N GLU A 484 -13.10 7.21 -13.50
CA GLU A 484 -12.72 6.18 -14.47
C GLU A 484 -12.47 4.82 -13.83
N ALA A 485 -12.22 4.77 -12.53
CA ALA A 485 -12.09 3.51 -11.80
C ALA A 485 -13.45 2.91 -11.40
N ARG A 486 -14.57 3.53 -11.76
CA ARG A 486 -15.91 3.19 -11.26
C ARG A 486 -16.86 2.79 -12.39
N ILE A 487 -17.72 1.82 -12.11
CA ILE A 487 -18.90 1.50 -12.92
C ILE A 487 -20.13 2.21 -12.34
N PRO A 488 -21.19 2.41 -13.13
CA PRO A 488 -22.48 2.83 -12.61
C PRO A 488 -23.00 1.93 -11.47
N ILE A 489 -23.46 2.54 -10.40
CA ILE A 489 -24.08 1.87 -9.25
C ILE A 489 -25.45 2.49 -8.95
N ILE A 490 -26.47 1.63 -8.83
CA ILE A 490 -27.83 1.98 -8.42
C ILE A 490 -28.13 1.32 -7.08
N THR A 491 -28.46 2.11 -6.08
CA THR A 491 -28.70 1.65 -4.71
C THR A 491 -30.14 1.80 -4.33
N PHE A 492 -30.68 0.76 -3.73
CA PHE A 492 -32.01 0.73 -3.14
C PHE A 492 -31.88 0.59 -1.63
N ASN A 493 -32.76 1.22 -0.83
CA ASN A 493 -32.98 0.70 0.53
C ASN A 493 -33.79 -0.60 0.48
N LYS A 494 -34.71 -0.70 -0.48
CA LYS A 494 -35.63 -1.82 -0.64
C LYS A 494 -36.04 -2.02 -2.09
N ILE A 495 -35.94 -3.26 -2.58
CA ILE A 495 -36.39 -3.67 -3.90
C ILE A 495 -36.88 -5.13 -3.89
N PRO A 496 -38.19 -5.37 -4.08
CA PRO A 496 -38.72 -6.73 -4.20
C PRO A 496 -38.02 -7.52 -5.31
N LEU A 497 -37.86 -8.84 -5.11
CA LEU A 497 -37.18 -9.72 -6.07
C LEU A 497 -37.71 -9.58 -7.51
N GLN A 498 -39.04 -9.46 -7.67
CA GLN A 498 -39.65 -9.30 -8.98
C GLN A 498 -39.25 -7.97 -9.64
N GLU A 499 -39.30 -6.87 -8.89
CA GLU A 499 -38.91 -5.55 -9.38
C GLU A 499 -37.41 -5.47 -9.73
N LEU A 500 -36.56 -6.17 -8.95
CA LEU A 500 -35.14 -6.31 -9.26
C LEU A 500 -34.93 -7.00 -10.62
N GLN A 501 -35.66 -8.08 -10.88
CA GLN A 501 -35.60 -8.80 -12.16
C GLN A 501 -36.13 -7.96 -13.32
N GLU A 502 -37.24 -7.25 -13.12
CA GLU A 502 -37.80 -6.31 -14.10
C GLU A 502 -36.81 -5.18 -14.42
N THR A 503 -36.10 -4.66 -13.41
CA THR A 503 -35.06 -3.64 -13.59
C THR A 503 -33.87 -4.18 -14.39
N ILE A 504 -33.39 -5.39 -14.07
CA ILE A 504 -32.34 -6.05 -14.84
C ILE A 504 -32.78 -6.22 -16.30
N ASP A 505 -34.00 -6.72 -16.54
CA ASP A 505 -34.53 -6.93 -17.88
C ASP A 505 -34.68 -5.62 -18.64
N HIS A 506 -35.15 -4.56 -17.99
CA HIS A 506 -35.24 -3.23 -18.59
C HIS A 506 -33.89 -2.72 -19.08
N ILE A 507 -32.84 -2.84 -18.26
CA ILE A 507 -31.47 -2.43 -18.62
C ILE A 507 -30.95 -3.29 -19.79
N LEU A 508 -31.09 -4.61 -19.70
CA LEU A 508 -30.59 -5.53 -20.74
C LEU A 508 -31.37 -5.46 -22.06
N LEU A 509 -32.60 -4.96 -22.07
CA LEU A 509 -33.34 -4.67 -23.30
C LEU A 509 -32.73 -3.48 -24.06
N GLN A 510 -32.18 -2.49 -23.34
CA GLN A 510 -31.53 -1.32 -23.92
C GLN A 510 -30.04 -1.58 -24.22
N HIS A 511 -29.38 -2.37 -23.37
CA HIS A 511 -27.97 -2.73 -23.47
C HIS A 511 -27.76 -4.26 -23.37
N PRO A 512 -28.06 -5.01 -24.44
CA PRO A 512 -27.96 -6.48 -24.45
C PRO A 512 -26.54 -7.01 -24.21
N GLU A 513 -25.53 -6.21 -24.48
CA GLU A 513 -24.11 -6.53 -24.32
C GLU A 513 -23.60 -6.36 -22.88
N TRP A 514 -24.37 -5.69 -22.01
CA TRP A 514 -23.94 -5.40 -20.65
C TRP A 514 -24.04 -6.62 -19.73
N THR A 515 -23.15 -6.65 -18.76
CA THR A 515 -23.22 -7.50 -17.57
C THR A 515 -23.71 -6.67 -16.39
N VAL A 516 -24.94 -6.89 -15.98
CA VAL A 516 -25.58 -6.31 -14.80
C VAL A 516 -25.43 -7.28 -13.63
N GLY A 517 -24.81 -6.83 -12.56
CA GLY A 517 -24.78 -7.52 -11.28
C GLY A 517 -25.85 -6.95 -10.38
N ALA A 518 -26.62 -7.79 -9.72
CA ALA A 518 -27.69 -7.34 -8.85
C ALA A 518 -27.72 -8.13 -7.55
N VAL A 519 -27.98 -7.47 -6.42
CA VAL A 519 -28.16 -8.14 -5.13
C VAL A 519 -29.25 -7.46 -4.31
N CYS A 520 -30.14 -8.29 -3.75
CA CYS A 520 -31.08 -7.94 -2.70
C CYS A 520 -31.02 -8.99 -1.57
N ARG A 521 -31.82 -8.79 -0.51
CA ARG A 521 -31.91 -9.71 0.64
C ARG A 521 -32.12 -11.18 0.23
N ASP A 522 -32.88 -11.44 -0.83
CA ASP A 522 -33.31 -12.79 -1.21
C ASP A 522 -32.47 -13.44 -2.32
N ALA A 523 -31.67 -12.67 -3.05
CA ALA A 523 -30.99 -13.17 -4.24
C ALA A 523 -29.81 -12.32 -4.70
N VAL A 524 -28.88 -12.99 -5.37
CA VAL A 524 -27.81 -12.39 -6.18
C VAL A 524 -28.01 -12.83 -7.62
N PHE A 525 -27.80 -11.92 -8.57
CA PHE A 525 -27.87 -12.18 -10.00
C PHE A 525 -26.64 -11.64 -10.73
N VAL A 526 -26.30 -12.34 -11.82
CA VAL A 526 -25.53 -11.77 -12.93
C VAL A 526 -26.38 -11.93 -14.17
N ASN A 527 -26.81 -10.82 -14.75
CA ASN A 527 -27.89 -10.75 -15.73
C ASN A 527 -29.10 -11.55 -15.22
N ARG A 528 -29.58 -12.51 -16.02
CA ARG A 528 -30.73 -13.37 -15.66
C ARG A 528 -30.35 -14.61 -14.84
N SER A 529 -29.07 -14.78 -14.51
CA SER A 529 -28.56 -15.98 -13.82
C SER A 529 -28.49 -15.74 -12.32
N LYS A 530 -29.41 -16.36 -11.56
CA LYS A 530 -29.36 -16.40 -10.10
C LYS A 530 -28.09 -17.10 -9.62
N LYS A 531 -27.41 -16.52 -8.63
CA LYS A 531 -26.21 -17.06 -7.97
C LYS A 531 -26.54 -17.51 -6.55
N ILE A 532 -25.59 -18.20 -5.93
CA ILE A 532 -25.67 -18.57 -4.52
C ILE A 532 -25.52 -17.30 -3.69
N LEU A 533 -26.50 -17.03 -2.83
CA LEU A 533 -26.49 -15.93 -1.89
C LEU A 533 -25.65 -16.33 -0.65
N SER A 534 -24.58 -15.59 -0.39
CA SER A 534 -23.80 -15.69 0.85
C SER A 534 -24.58 -15.12 2.03
N LYS A 535 -24.41 -15.72 3.22
CA LYS A 535 -24.93 -15.18 4.49
C LYS A 535 -24.24 -13.88 4.90
N ASP A 536 -23.00 -13.69 4.46
CA ASP A 536 -22.31 -12.40 4.60
C ASP A 536 -22.73 -11.52 3.41
N TYR A 537 -23.57 -10.52 3.68
CA TYR A 537 -24.19 -9.72 2.65
C TYR A 537 -23.14 -9.03 1.77
N ASN A 538 -22.15 -8.40 2.39
CA ASN A 538 -21.12 -7.63 1.69
C ASN A 538 -20.18 -8.51 0.87
N SER A 539 -20.03 -9.81 1.17
CA SER A 539 -19.31 -10.73 0.29
C SER A 539 -19.99 -10.91 -1.07
N ASN A 540 -21.32 -10.80 -1.14
CA ASN A 540 -22.05 -10.83 -2.41
C ASN A 540 -21.72 -9.60 -3.26
N VAL A 541 -21.75 -8.42 -2.65
CA VAL A 541 -21.43 -7.14 -3.30
C VAL A 541 -19.98 -7.14 -3.80
N GLN A 542 -19.04 -7.56 -2.94
CA GLN A 542 -17.62 -7.71 -3.30
C GLN A 542 -17.45 -8.65 -4.50
N SER A 543 -18.14 -9.79 -4.49
CA SER A 543 -18.05 -10.78 -5.57
C SER A 543 -18.54 -10.23 -6.90
N LEU A 544 -19.60 -9.42 -6.91
CA LEU A 544 -20.08 -8.74 -8.10
C LEU A 544 -19.05 -7.71 -8.58
N LEU A 545 -18.56 -6.83 -7.71
CA LEU A 545 -17.58 -5.78 -8.06
C LEU A 545 -16.22 -6.32 -8.53
N ARG A 546 -15.90 -7.57 -8.20
CA ARG A 546 -14.71 -8.29 -8.70
C ARG A 546 -14.90 -8.86 -10.12
N ASN A 547 -16.13 -8.92 -10.64
CA ASN A 547 -16.38 -9.47 -11.97
C ASN A 547 -15.81 -8.54 -13.07
N PRO A 548 -14.82 -9.00 -13.88
CA PRO A 548 -14.13 -8.17 -14.87
C PRO A 548 -15.01 -7.80 -16.08
N LYS A 549 -16.24 -8.29 -16.15
CA LYS A 549 -17.20 -7.93 -17.18
C LYS A 549 -18.32 -7.03 -16.67
N LEU A 550 -18.40 -6.78 -15.36
CA LEU A 550 -19.51 -6.04 -14.76
C LEU A 550 -19.56 -4.61 -15.28
N ASP A 551 -20.66 -4.26 -15.95
CA ASP A 551 -20.92 -2.93 -16.48
C ASP A 551 -21.69 -2.06 -15.49
N LEU A 552 -22.60 -2.65 -14.71
CA LEU A 552 -23.47 -1.94 -13.76
C LEU A 552 -23.77 -2.80 -12.54
N LEU A 553 -23.82 -2.19 -11.36
CA LEU A 553 -24.25 -2.82 -10.11
C LEU A 553 -25.61 -2.26 -9.66
N ILE A 554 -26.53 -3.17 -9.31
CA ILE A 554 -27.75 -2.87 -8.54
C ILE A 554 -27.61 -3.52 -7.16
N VAL A 555 -27.89 -2.78 -6.11
CA VAL A 555 -27.65 -3.25 -4.74
C VAL A 555 -28.69 -2.70 -3.79
N GLU A 556 -29.19 -3.55 -2.90
CA GLU A 556 -30.08 -3.18 -1.81
C GLU A 556 -29.29 -3.04 -0.50
N TYR A 557 -29.59 -2.04 0.31
CA TYR A 557 -29.11 -1.93 1.67
C TYR A 557 -30.24 -1.53 2.60
N GLU A 558 -30.84 -2.53 3.24
CA GLU A 558 -31.84 -2.32 4.29
C GLU A 558 -31.19 -1.90 5.61
N ASP A 559 -31.97 -1.26 6.47
CA ASP A 559 -31.60 -0.76 7.80
C ASP A 559 -30.75 -1.75 8.61
N ASP A 560 -31.18 -3.01 8.75
CA ASP A 560 -30.47 -4.03 9.52
C ASP A 560 -29.11 -4.42 8.91
N ILE A 561 -28.97 -4.38 7.58
CA ILE A 561 -27.71 -4.63 6.88
C ILE A 561 -26.77 -3.45 7.07
N LEU A 562 -27.26 -2.22 6.95
CA LEU A 562 -26.47 -1.00 7.17
C LEU A 562 -25.95 -0.93 8.61
N GLU A 563 -26.83 -1.19 9.57
CA GLU A 563 -26.43 -1.28 10.96
C GLU A 563 -25.41 -2.39 11.13
N LYS A 564 -25.65 -3.60 10.62
CA LYS A 564 -24.82 -4.80 10.85
C LYS A 564 -23.45 -4.78 10.15
N ASP A 565 -23.40 -4.48 8.87
CA ASP A 565 -22.22 -4.68 8.04
C ASP A 565 -21.80 -3.40 7.28
N GLY A 566 -22.65 -2.36 7.27
CA GLY A 566 -22.46 -1.16 6.47
C GLY A 566 -22.42 -1.45 4.97
N MET A 567 -21.95 -0.49 4.18
CA MET A 567 -21.76 -0.61 2.75
C MET A 567 -20.36 -1.15 2.40
N PHE A 568 -20.26 -1.86 1.28
CA PHE A 568 -18.98 -2.37 0.79
C PHE A 568 -18.28 -1.41 -0.20
N TYR A 569 -19.05 -0.71 -1.02
CA TYR A 569 -18.53 0.27 -1.98
C TYR A 569 -18.78 1.69 -1.50
N GLN A 570 -18.20 2.65 -2.22
CA GLN A 570 -18.39 4.08 -2.00
C GLN A 570 -19.04 4.70 -3.22
N GLY A 571 -19.98 5.63 -3.03
CA GLY A 571 -20.53 6.48 -4.08
C GLY A 571 -21.49 5.77 -5.04
N SER A 572 -22.76 6.14 -5.02
CA SER A 572 -23.76 5.71 -5.99
C SER A 572 -24.05 6.76 -7.05
N ASN A 573 -24.33 6.32 -8.28
CA ASN A 573 -24.83 7.17 -9.36
C ASN A 573 -26.33 7.44 -9.21
N MET A 574 -27.04 6.51 -8.59
CA MET A 574 -28.44 6.68 -8.25
C MET A 574 -28.82 5.99 -6.96
N VAL A 575 -29.68 6.63 -6.19
CA VAL A 575 -30.22 6.10 -4.94
C VAL A 575 -31.74 6.17 -5.02
N VAL A 576 -32.40 5.05 -4.73
CA VAL A 576 -33.86 4.91 -4.75
C VAL A 576 -34.32 4.44 -3.38
N LEU A 577 -35.07 5.28 -2.70
CA LEU A 577 -35.53 5.02 -1.34
C LEU A 577 -37.05 4.91 -1.31
N ASP A 578 -37.57 3.79 -0.81
CA ASP A 578 -38.99 3.60 -0.53
C ASP A 578 -39.23 3.62 0.99
N ASN A 579 -39.88 4.69 1.47
CA ASN A 579 -40.16 4.97 2.88
C ASN A 579 -38.95 4.77 3.80
N PRO A 580 -37.81 5.46 3.56
CA PRO A 580 -36.57 5.20 4.25
C PRO A 580 -36.61 5.53 5.75
N THR A 581 -35.89 4.74 6.55
CA THR A 581 -35.55 5.05 7.94
C THR A 581 -34.50 6.16 8.02
N GLU A 582 -34.22 6.67 9.23
CA GLU A 582 -33.12 7.63 9.43
C GLU A 582 -31.75 7.03 9.10
N THR A 583 -31.53 5.75 9.43
CA THR A 583 -30.31 5.02 9.06
C THR A 583 -30.19 4.90 7.54
N GLU A 584 -31.25 4.49 6.85
CA GLU A 584 -31.25 4.31 5.39
C GLU A 584 -31.04 5.63 4.63
N MET A 585 -31.35 6.77 5.24
CA MET A 585 -31.00 8.08 4.68
C MET A 585 -29.48 8.30 4.56
N MET A 586 -28.63 7.48 5.19
CA MET A 586 -27.18 7.50 4.96
C MET A 586 -26.81 7.20 3.50
N LEU A 587 -27.65 6.43 2.78
CA LEU A 587 -27.42 6.11 1.37
C LEU A 587 -27.37 7.37 0.49
N VAL A 588 -27.99 8.47 0.94
CA VAL A 588 -27.95 9.78 0.26
C VAL A 588 -26.65 10.54 0.57
N ARG A 589 -25.95 10.24 1.67
CA ARG A 589 -24.67 10.86 2.02
C ARG A 589 -23.53 10.35 1.15
N ASP A 590 -23.59 9.07 0.74
CA ASP A 590 -22.60 8.40 -0.08
C ASP A 590 -22.98 8.38 -1.58
N ILE A 591 -23.27 9.57 -2.14
CA ILE A 591 -23.55 9.73 -3.58
C ILE A 591 -22.42 10.48 -4.29
N LEU A 592 -22.26 10.21 -5.57
CA LEU A 592 -21.35 10.95 -6.43
C LEU A 592 -21.94 12.32 -6.83
N ASP A 593 -21.06 13.25 -7.22
CA ASP A 593 -21.50 14.53 -7.77
C ASP A 593 -22.36 14.33 -9.02
N GLY A 594 -23.54 14.94 -9.03
CA GLY A 594 -24.49 14.84 -10.14
C GLY A 594 -25.36 13.58 -10.14
N SER A 595 -25.31 12.76 -9.08
CA SER A 595 -26.18 11.60 -8.90
C SER A 595 -27.66 11.96 -8.80
N THR A 596 -28.50 10.97 -9.12
CA THR A 596 -29.96 11.07 -9.03
C THR A 596 -30.46 10.40 -7.75
N VAL A 597 -31.29 11.10 -6.97
CA VAL A 597 -31.88 10.57 -5.73
C VAL A 597 -33.39 10.58 -5.87
N VAL A 598 -34.02 9.41 -5.74
CA VAL A 598 -35.48 9.23 -5.82
C VAL A 598 -35.98 8.74 -4.46
N ILE A 599 -36.81 9.54 -3.78
CA ILE A 599 -37.32 9.20 -2.44
C ILE A 599 -38.84 9.18 -2.47
N LYS A 600 -39.44 8.03 -2.13
CA LYS A 600 -40.87 7.87 -1.92
C LYS A 600 -41.20 7.89 -0.43
N LYS A 601 -42.15 8.72 -0.03
CA LYS A 601 -42.75 8.78 1.33
C LYS A 601 -44.26 8.75 1.20
N GLY A 602 -44.88 7.61 1.51
CA GLY A 602 -46.28 7.37 1.19
C GLY A 602 -46.51 7.38 -0.33
N SER A 603 -47.39 8.25 -0.82
CA SER A 603 -47.64 8.48 -2.25
C SER A 603 -46.78 9.60 -2.87
N ASN A 604 -46.04 10.36 -2.05
CA ASN A 604 -45.20 11.45 -2.55
C ASN A 604 -43.84 10.91 -2.95
N VAL A 605 -43.34 11.34 -4.10
CA VAL A 605 -42.04 11.02 -4.65
C VAL A 605 -41.29 12.32 -4.90
N SER A 606 -40.09 12.44 -4.35
CA SER A 606 -39.16 13.53 -4.63
C SER A 606 -38.01 12.98 -5.48
N ILE A 607 -37.72 13.62 -6.60
CA ILE A 607 -36.58 13.32 -7.47
C ILE A 607 -35.62 14.49 -7.40
N SER A 608 -34.40 14.25 -6.92
CA SER A 608 -33.32 15.23 -6.90
C SER A 608 -32.25 14.87 -7.92
N ARG A 609 -31.89 15.82 -8.79
CA ARG A 609 -30.81 15.68 -9.77
C ARG A 609 -30.09 17.00 -9.99
N LYS A 610 -28.76 17.02 -9.89
CA LYS A 610 -27.92 18.23 -10.12
C LYS A 610 -28.43 19.49 -9.39
N GLY A 611 -28.97 19.33 -8.18
CA GLY A 611 -29.51 20.42 -7.37
C GLY A 611 -30.94 20.87 -7.72
N LEU A 612 -31.59 20.26 -8.72
CA LEU A 612 -33.01 20.44 -9.01
C LEU A 612 -33.83 19.37 -8.30
N ILE A 613 -34.93 19.78 -7.67
CA ILE A 613 -35.88 18.90 -6.99
C ILE A 613 -37.21 18.95 -7.74
N GLU A 614 -37.72 17.79 -8.12
CA GLU A 614 -39.03 17.58 -8.73
C GLU A 614 -39.88 16.72 -7.81
N ASP A 615 -41.02 17.26 -7.37
CA ASP A 615 -41.98 16.53 -6.55
C ASP A 615 -43.12 15.99 -7.43
N TYR A 616 -43.49 14.75 -7.15
CA TYR A 616 -44.52 13.99 -7.86
C TYR A 616 -45.41 13.26 -6.84
N THR A 617 -46.70 13.13 -7.13
CA THR A 617 -47.61 12.29 -6.33
C THR A 617 -48.08 11.13 -7.20
N LEU A 618 -47.79 9.90 -6.76
CA LEU A 618 -48.21 8.68 -7.43
C LEU A 618 -49.74 8.56 -7.44
N GLY A 619 -50.30 8.18 -8.60
CA GLY A 619 -51.70 7.77 -8.68
C GLY A 619 -51.96 6.48 -7.90
N GLU A 620 -53.23 6.19 -7.56
CA GLU A 620 -53.62 5.02 -6.73
C GLU A 620 -53.09 3.68 -7.27
N ASP A 621 -52.97 3.52 -8.60
CA ASP A 621 -52.50 2.31 -9.27
C ASP A 621 -51.14 2.47 -9.96
N GLU A 622 -50.45 3.61 -9.75
CA GLU A 622 -49.17 3.85 -10.42
C GLU A 622 -48.02 3.18 -9.65
N PRO A 623 -47.30 2.23 -10.27
CA PRO A 623 -46.21 1.56 -9.59
C PRO A 623 -44.99 2.49 -9.48
N PHE A 624 -44.36 2.49 -8.30
CA PHE A 624 -43.14 3.26 -8.06
C PHE A 624 -42.01 2.88 -9.03
N THR A 625 -42.00 1.62 -9.51
CA THR A 625 -41.07 1.11 -10.52
C THR A 625 -41.03 1.95 -11.79
N ARG A 626 -42.19 2.41 -12.26
CA ARG A 626 -42.27 3.24 -13.46
C ARG A 626 -41.49 4.55 -13.32
N VAL A 627 -41.49 5.13 -12.11
CA VAL A 627 -40.84 6.40 -11.84
C VAL A 627 -39.32 6.22 -11.83
N TYR A 628 -38.80 5.29 -11.05
CA TYR A 628 -37.35 5.12 -10.98
C TYR A 628 -36.77 4.55 -12.28
N LEU A 629 -37.45 3.66 -13.01
CA LEU A 629 -36.94 3.12 -14.28
C LEU A 629 -36.72 4.20 -15.34
N LYS A 630 -37.52 5.27 -15.32
CA LYS A 630 -37.31 6.44 -16.19
C LYS A 630 -35.98 7.13 -15.88
N GLU A 631 -35.64 7.25 -14.60
CA GLU A 631 -34.40 7.87 -14.16
C GLU A 631 -33.18 6.95 -14.34
N VAL A 632 -33.37 5.61 -14.28
CA VAL A 632 -32.30 4.63 -14.61
C VAL A 632 -31.69 4.93 -15.98
N GLY A 633 -32.52 5.23 -16.99
CA GLY A 633 -32.06 5.57 -18.34
C GLY A 633 -31.20 6.83 -18.45
N THR A 634 -31.07 7.63 -17.39
CA THR A 634 -30.17 8.80 -17.36
C THR A 634 -28.74 8.46 -16.93
N ILE A 635 -28.54 7.24 -16.42
CA ILE A 635 -27.27 6.73 -15.87
C ILE A 635 -26.64 5.68 -16.79
N LEU A 636 -27.48 4.96 -17.56
CA LEU A 636 -27.05 4.06 -18.63
C LEU A 636 -26.41 4.87 -19.76
#